data_AF-A0A078A7V5-F1
#
_entry.id   AF-A0A078A7V5-F1
#
_cell.length_a   1.000
_cell.length_b   1.000
_cell.length_c   1.000
_cell.angle_alpha   90.00
_cell.angle_beta   90.00
_cell.angle_gamma   90.00
#
_symmetry.space_group_name_H-M   'P 1'
#
loop_
_entity.id
_entity.type
_entity.pdbx_description
1 polymer ?
#
loop_
_entity_poly.entity_id
_entity_poly.type
_entity_poly.pdbx_seq_one_letter_code
_entity_poly.pdbx_strand_id
1 'polypeptide(L)'
;MGEGSKGIDKKDKKRTFDKMKQSQSRAGSTGREQEFNGKKRENKGFQKKSKQDRFNGRDGNANKIDKSREGINSKKSAIANSKFEVVKQDEPQKYTKKNFNKPTGAPGTMNRRQKQKVSDLIKKLRVNYNKLIIKNRDKRMEKGEKCELVKECIELIGLKFEELLYKHDGCRILQALLKYGNKEQKTKVVESIKPHYLHVMSQKYSHYLASKAYLHAPMPEQKQYFRTTVTTEINKYIIHAYASEVIEYIYGLSTDQEKREMVFSFYGNYFLLLKEVEEDGINTKNITLKEFLDKKPQLADQILHKLEKVSQKVVEKGLTRHTIVQAILYDFFKTAKDVERLKNIADSLKEALPTLLASYKGLYVACACFNLLDAKDRKTVIKSLKDVLNEMLTNKISHLFVIHILNNLDDTQLAKKKIITEILKNIDEFISDKYYQQVIIGVLQPRSKRYFIAEELEAFEALKEHTSSKKPEEVRRAELLKCLLKPLEAFFEENLSYYLLEINKNQVLKCVLQCIIEVGCGVEHQDLIDEMFRQAIKKEAYEKEGGEKGILLGHQDLHRVLKELVKQEREQEDTKETLTFSNTIGSVLLKNFDDVIRSRAVFILLELIEHEETKAIVLSQVQKNKKTIEKIRKELPKAKGIEILLKKL
;
A
#
# COMPACT_ATOMS: atom_id res chain seq x y z
N MET A 1 15.94 14.08 -41.64
CA MET A 1 15.19 15.33 -41.82
C MET A 1 13.72 14.98 -41.57
N GLY A 2 12.92 15.69 -40.79
CA GLY A 2 13.15 16.86 -39.93
C GLY A 2 11.82 17.23 -39.26
N GLU A 3 11.85 17.95 -38.13
CA GLU A 3 10.66 18.38 -37.36
C GLU A 3 9.84 17.23 -36.71
N GLY A 4 9.05 17.44 -35.64
CA GLY A 4 8.92 18.64 -34.80
C GLY A 4 8.09 18.35 -33.55
N SER A 5 8.72 17.94 -32.44
CA SER A 5 8.02 17.58 -31.20
C SER A 5 7.56 18.82 -30.41
N LYS A 6 6.24 19.08 -30.39
CA LYS A 6 5.62 20.11 -29.55
C LYS A 6 5.07 19.49 -28.27
N GLY A 7 5.62 19.87 -27.12
CA GLY A 7 5.14 19.42 -25.81
C GLY A 7 3.78 20.02 -25.45
N ILE A 8 2.93 19.21 -24.80
CA ILE A 8 1.62 19.64 -24.28
C ILE A 8 1.83 20.49 -23.01
N ASP A 9 1.15 21.64 -22.94
CA ASP A 9 1.36 22.63 -21.88
C ASP A 9 0.75 22.19 -20.53
N LYS A 10 1.41 22.56 -19.42
CA LYS A 10 1.10 22.09 -18.06
C LYS A 10 -0.13 22.75 -17.41
N LYS A 11 -0.96 23.47 -18.17
CA LYS A 11 -2.08 24.28 -17.64
C LYS A 11 -3.43 23.56 -17.59
N ASP A 12 -3.65 22.54 -18.43
CA ASP A 12 -4.99 21.94 -18.55
C ASP A 12 -5.30 20.85 -17.51
N LYS A 13 -4.29 20.32 -16.82
CA LYS A 13 -4.40 19.35 -15.70
C LYS A 13 -5.02 19.93 -14.40
N LYS A 14 -6.05 20.76 -14.51
CA LYS A 14 -6.70 21.42 -13.36
C LYS A 14 -8.22 21.61 -13.47
N ARG A 15 -8.82 21.33 -14.64
CA ARG A 15 -10.20 21.71 -14.94
C ARG A 15 -11.26 20.83 -14.26
N THR A 16 -10.94 19.58 -13.93
CA THR A 16 -11.82 18.60 -13.26
C THR A 16 -12.34 19.10 -11.91
N PHE A 17 -11.48 19.65 -11.06
CA PHE A 17 -11.88 20.06 -9.69
C PHE A 17 -12.68 21.37 -9.65
N ASP A 18 -12.45 22.31 -10.58
CA ASP A 18 -13.16 23.59 -10.60
C ASP A 18 -14.61 23.46 -11.11
N LYS A 19 -14.89 22.52 -12.03
CA LYS A 19 -16.27 22.12 -12.40
C LYS A 19 -17.09 21.70 -11.16
N MET A 20 -16.47 20.91 -10.26
CA MET A 20 -17.14 20.34 -9.08
C MET A 20 -17.62 21.38 -8.06
N LYS A 21 -17.06 22.60 -8.07
CA LYS A 21 -17.55 23.71 -7.25
C LYS A 21 -18.83 24.36 -7.78
N GLN A 22 -19.05 24.35 -9.10
CA GLN A 22 -20.17 25.06 -9.73
C GLN A 22 -21.47 24.26 -9.70
N SER A 23 -21.41 22.93 -9.73
CA SER A 23 -22.60 22.07 -9.62
C SER A 23 -23.23 22.11 -8.23
N GLN A 24 -22.44 22.27 -7.16
CA GLN A 24 -22.94 22.30 -5.78
C GLN A 24 -23.57 23.63 -5.34
N SER A 25 -23.49 24.69 -6.16
CA SER A 25 -24.00 26.03 -5.80
C SER A 25 -25.37 26.39 -6.40
N ARG A 26 -26.09 25.43 -7.03
CA ARG A 26 -27.39 25.68 -7.68
C ARG A 26 -28.62 25.20 -6.89
N ALA A 27 -28.45 24.65 -5.69
CA ALA A 27 -29.55 24.23 -4.83
C ALA A 27 -29.72 25.20 -3.63
N GLY A 28 -30.57 26.22 -3.80
CA GLY A 28 -31.10 27.00 -2.67
C GLY A 28 -30.86 28.51 -2.69
N SER A 29 -31.66 29.27 -3.43
CA SER A 29 -32.45 30.41 -2.92
C SER A 29 -33.19 31.14 -4.04
N THR A 30 -34.49 31.35 -3.85
CA THR A 30 -35.32 32.30 -4.62
C THR A 30 -35.41 33.60 -3.82
N GLY A 31 -35.05 34.76 -4.39
CA GLY A 31 -34.86 35.94 -3.52
C GLY A 31 -34.55 37.31 -4.14
N ARG A 32 -35.17 37.67 -5.27
CA ARG A 32 -35.27 39.04 -5.86
C ARG A 32 -33.98 39.80 -6.23
N GLU A 33 -34.11 40.62 -7.27
CA GLU A 33 -33.09 41.54 -7.77
C GLU A 33 -33.11 42.88 -7.01
N GLN A 34 -31.98 43.58 -7.01
CA GLN A 34 -31.96 45.01 -7.36
C GLN A 34 -30.57 45.42 -7.87
N GLU A 35 -30.55 46.31 -8.85
CA GLU A 35 -29.33 46.83 -9.49
C GLU A 35 -28.68 47.95 -8.65
N PHE A 36 -27.36 48.16 -8.75
CA PHE A 36 -26.81 49.27 -9.55
C PHE A 36 -25.26 49.27 -9.68
N ASN A 37 -24.80 50.02 -10.68
CA ASN A 37 -23.42 50.29 -11.13
C ASN A 37 -22.32 50.53 -10.05
N GLY A 38 -21.04 50.28 -10.40
CA GLY A 38 -19.94 50.92 -9.64
C GLY A 38 -18.44 50.68 -9.92
N LYS A 39 -17.95 50.74 -11.18
CA LYS A 39 -16.54 51.11 -11.55
C LYS A 39 -15.31 50.44 -10.86
N LYS A 40 -14.60 49.63 -11.67
CA LYS A 40 -13.14 49.34 -11.72
C LYS A 40 -12.18 50.29 -10.95
N ARG A 41 -11.24 49.72 -10.16
CA ARG A 41 -9.76 49.69 -10.38
C ARG A 41 -9.08 48.97 -9.20
N GLU A 42 -8.42 47.83 -9.40
CA GLU A 42 -7.02 47.64 -9.84
C GLU A 42 -5.92 47.92 -8.79
N ASN A 43 -5.28 46.84 -8.35
CA ASN A 43 -3.82 46.68 -8.16
C ASN A 43 -2.98 47.87 -7.64
N LYS A 44 -2.51 47.73 -6.39
CA LYS A 44 -1.15 47.18 -6.11
C LYS A 44 -1.02 46.77 -4.64
N GLY A 45 0.01 46.00 -4.33
CA GLY A 45 0.31 45.53 -2.96
C GLY A 45 1.69 45.99 -2.48
N PHE A 46 2.40 45.06 -1.82
CA PHE A 46 3.77 45.13 -1.31
C PHE A 46 4.00 45.66 0.13
N GLN A 47 4.35 44.69 0.98
CA GLN A 47 5.46 44.68 1.95
C GLN A 47 5.42 45.51 3.25
N LYS A 48 5.33 44.76 4.35
CA LYS A 48 6.37 44.62 5.38
C LYS A 48 7.25 45.86 5.68
N LYS A 49 7.02 46.45 6.85
CA LYS A 49 7.99 46.67 7.97
C LYS A 49 7.30 47.53 9.06
N SER A 50 7.75 47.63 10.31
CA SER A 50 8.42 46.68 11.23
C SER A 50 8.73 47.42 12.53
N LYS A 51 8.81 46.70 13.66
CA LYS A 51 9.33 47.15 14.97
C LYS A 51 8.44 48.11 15.79
N GLN A 52 8.33 47.77 17.08
CA GLN A 52 8.72 48.54 18.29
C GLN A 52 8.42 50.06 18.37
N ASP A 53 8.15 50.64 19.56
CA ASP A 53 8.51 50.15 20.91
C ASP A 53 7.44 50.42 22.02
N ARG A 54 7.79 50.09 23.27
CA ARG A 54 6.93 50.15 24.48
C ARG A 54 6.45 51.57 24.86
N PHE A 55 5.35 51.68 25.62
CA PHE A 55 5.43 51.94 27.08
C PHE A 55 4.11 51.69 27.86
N ASN A 56 4.12 51.96 29.17
CA ASN A 56 3.14 51.55 30.20
C ASN A 56 1.95 52.52 30.40
N GLY A 57 0.91 52.04 31.10
CA GLY A 57 -0.24 52.82 31.58
C GLY A 57 -1.52 51.95 31.60
N ARG A 58 -1.66 50.95 32.47
CA ARG A 58 -1.93 50.96 33.92
C ARG A 58 -3.36 51.39 34.28
N ASP A 59 -3.91 50.68 35.27
CA ASP A 59 -5.17 50.88 35.98
C ASP A 59 -6.48 50.77 35.16
N GLY A 60 -7.54 50.11 35.63
CA GLY A 60 -7.63 49.22 36.79
C GLY A 60 -9.02 49.18 37.42
N ASN A 61 -9.63 48.00 37.47
CA ASN A 61 -10.53 47.67 38.58
C ASN A 61 -10.53 46.15 38.82
N ALA A 62 -10.84 45.74 40.04
CA ALA A 62 -10.82 44.35 40.48
C ALA A 62 -12.05 44.03 41.33
N ASN A 63 -12.52 42.79 41.25
CA ASN A 63 -13.23 42.15 42.36
C ASN A 63 -12.61 40.76 42.61
N LYS A 64 -12.25 40.52 43.87
CA LYS A 64 -11.68 39.27 44.40
C LYS A 64 -12.72 38.53 45.26
N ILE A 65 -12.27 37.40 45.81
CA ILE A 65 -12.78 36.62 46.97
C ILE A 65 -13.77 35.51 46.56
N ASP A 66 -13.60 34.23 46.93
CA ASP A 66 -12.43 33.41 47.36
C ASP A 66 -12.89 31.92 47.35
N LYS A 67 -12.06 30.86 47.43
CA LYS A 67 -10.59 30.75 47.54
C LYS A 67 -10.10 29.70 46.49
N SER A 68 -9.18 28.74 46.64
CA SER A 68 -8.36 28.20 47.74
C SER A 68 -6.96 27.79 47.24
N ARG A 69 -6.41 26.68 47.76
CA ARG A 69 -5.20 25.93 47.34
C ARG A 69 -5.58 24.43 47.44
N GLU A 70 -4.89 23.44 46.87
CA GLU A 70 -3.46 23.22 46.57
C GLU A 70 -3.30 22.39 45.26
N GLY A 71 -2.12 22.18 44.65
CA GLY A 71 -0.80 22.76 44.96
C GLY A 71 0.43 21.85 44.73
N ILE A 72 0.53 21.08 43.63
CA ILE A 72 1.73 20.27 43.28
C ILE A 72 2.15 20.42 41.80
N ASN A 73 3.46 20.33 41.53
CA ASN A 73 4.07 20.55 40.22
C ASN A 73 3.88 19.38 39.23
N SER A 74 3.57 19.70 37.97
CA SER A 74 3.93 18.88 36.81
C SER A 74 4.74 19.69 35.79
N LYS A 75 5.86 19.14 35.31
CA LYS A 75 6.77 19.86 34.41
C LYS A 75 6.25 19.80 32.97
N LYS A 76 6.09 20.97 32.33
CA LYS A 76 5.88 21.06 30.88
C LYS A 76 7.10 20.51 30.13
N SER A 77 7.01 19.31 29.59
CA SER A 77 7.87 18.88 28.48
C SER A 77 7.35 19.49 27.18
N ALA A 78 8.21 20.16 26.43
CA ALA A 78 7.83 20.74 25.15
C ALA A 78 7.77 19.66 24.07
N ILE A 79 6.63 19.52 23.39
CA ILE A 79 6.50 18.67 22.20
C ILE A 79 7.28 19.35 21.06
N ALA A 80 8.50 18.88 20.82
CA ALA A 80 9.35 19.40 19.76
C ALA A 80 8.95 18.79 18.40
N ASN A 81 8.50 19.62 17.47
CA ASN A 81 8.20 19.21 16.10
C ASN A 81 9.47 18.74 15.38
N SER A 82 9.69 17.42 15.30
CA SER A 82 10.77 16.84 14.49
C SER A 82 10.41 16.89 13.00
N LYS A 83 10.61 18.06 12.38
CA LYS A 83 10.76 18.13 10.93
C LYS A 83 11.92 17.23 10.52
N PHE A 84 11.71 16.35 9.54
CA PHE A 84 12.79 15.63 8.89
C PHE A 84 13.59 16.62 8.03
N GLU A 85 14.65 17.20 8.60
CA GLU A 85 15.64 17.91 7.79
C GLU A 85 16.46 16.89 7.00
N VAL A 86 16.54 17.10 5.68
CA VAL A 86 17.43 16.33 4.81
C VAL A 86 18.86 16.79 5.10
N VAL A 87 19.50 16.11 6.06
CA VAL A 87 20.92 16.33 6.39
C VAL A 87 21.76 16.04 5.15
N LYS A 88 22.24 17.11 4.52
CA LYS A 88 23.25 17.03 3.45
C LYS A 88 24.51 16.36 4.02
N GLN A 89 25.19 15.57 3.20
CA GLN A 89 26.47 15.00 3.57
C GLN A 89 27.53 16.10 3.58
N ASP A 90 27.94 16.54 4.76
CA ASP A 90 29.11 17.41 4.91
C ASP A 90 30.39 16.67 4.51
N GLU A 91 31.28 17.38 3.82
CA GLU A 91 32.57 16.86 3.39
C GLU A 91 33.56 16.66 4.57
N PRO A 92 34.61 15.83 4.42
CA PRO A 92 35.56 15.56 5.49
C PRO A 92 36.33 16.82 5.92
N GLN A 93 36.01 17.37 7.10
CA GLN A 93 36.72 18.54 7.65
C GLN A 93 38.23 18.28 7.83
N LYS A 94 39.04 19.24 7.38
CA LYS A 94 40.50 19.23 7.56
C LYS A 94 40.87 19.49 9.02
N TYR A 95 41.64 18.60 9.64
CA TYR A 95 42.18 18.78 10.98
C TYR A 95 43.22 19.91 11.02
N THR A 96 42.98 20.94 11.83
CA THR A 96 44.00 21.90 12.28
C THR A 96 44.47 21.54 13.70
N LYS A 97 45.79 21.58 13.94
CA LYS A 97 46.34 21.30 15.28
C LYS A 97 46.23 22.53 16.18
N LYS A 98 45.82 22.34 17.43
CA LYS A 98 46.20 23.22 18.55
C LYS A 98 46.89 22.38 19.63
N ASN A 99 47.97 22.91 20.19
CA ASN A 99 48.74 22.24 21.25
C ASN A 99 48.11 22.50 22.62
N PHE A 100 48.20 21.52 23.51
CA PHE A 100 48.06 21.70 24.96
C PHE A 100 49.12 20.83 25.66
N ASN A 101 49.95 21.44 26.50
CA ASN A 101 50.95 20.77 27.33
C ASN A 101 50.41 20.61 28.77
N LYS A 102 50.40 19.40 29.31
CA LYS A 102 50.55 19.07 30.75
C LYS A 102 50.79 17.54 30.93
N PRO A 103 51.19 17.05 32.12
CA PRO A 103 52.54 16.50 32.26
C PRO A 103 52.63 14.96 32.29
N THR A 104 53.85 14.47 32.47
CA THR A 104 54.23 13.05 32.44
C THR A 104 53.98 12.31 33.76
N GLY A 105 53.28 11.19 33.67
CA GLY A 105 53.24 10.11 34.66
C GLY A 105 52.78 8.82 33.97
N ALA A 106 53.54 7.73 34.08
CA ALA A 106 53.19 6.45 33.44
C ALA A 106 52.27 5.62 34.36
N PRO A 107 51.28 4.90 33.80
CA PRO A 107 51.57 3.62 33.12
C PRO A 107 51.07 3.58 31.66
N GLY A 108 51.45 4.56 30.84
CA GLY A 108 50.86 4.77 29.51
C GLY A 108 51.58 4.17 28.29
N THR A 109 52.84 3.72 28.40
CA THR A 109 53.71 3.53 27.21
C THR A 109 53.34 2.36 26.30
N MET A 110 53.08 1.17 26.84
CA MET A 110 52.63 0.02 26.03
C MET A 110 51.26 0.27 25.41
N ASN A 111 50.29 0.70 26.23
CA ASN A 111 48.94 1.08 25.78
C ASN A 111 48.95 2.14 24.67
N ARG A 112 49.83 3.15 24.74
CA ARG A 112 49.98 4.18 23.71
C ARG A 112 50.62 3.63 22.43
N ARG A 113 51.65 2.78 22.54
CA ARG A 113 52.28 2.10 21.37
C ARG A 113 51.31 1.13 20.68
N GLN A 114 50.49 0.40 21.43
CA GLN A 114 49.45 -0.48 20.86
C GLN A 114 48.37 0.35 20.14
N LYS A 115 47.77 1.35 20.80
CA LYS A 115 46.77 2.25 20.18
C LYS A 115 47.30 2.94 18.91
N GLN A 116 48.59 3.31 18.88
CA GLN A 116 49.26 3.83 17.69
C GLN A 116 49.29 2.80 16.54
N LYS A 117 49.81 1.58 16.79
CA LYS A 117 49.86 0.50 15.79
C LYS A 117 48.49 0.15 15.20
N VAL A 118 47.42 0.21 16.01
CA VAL A 118 46.04 -0.02 15.54
C VAL A 118 45.53 1.14 14.68
N SER A 119 45.85 2.39 15.03
CA SER A 119 45.54 3.56 14.19
C SER A 119 46.21 3.45 12.81
N ASP A 120 47.48 3.02 12.77
CA ASP A 120 48.24 2.91 11.52
C ASP A 120 47.79 1.71 10.66
N LEU A 121 47.34 0.61 11.27
CA LEU A 121 46.63 -0.47 10.56
C LEU A 121 45.33 0.03 9.90
N ILE A 122 44.49 0.74 10.65
CA ILE A 122 43.23 1.28 10.13
C ILE A 122 43.47 2.25 8.96
N LYS A 123 44.53 3.06 8.99
CA LYS A 123 44.92 3.93 7.86
C LYS A 123 45.23 3.12 6.59
N LYS A 124 46.05 2.07 6.70
CA LYS A 124 46.37 1.17 5.55
C LYS A 124 45.10 0.51 5.00
N LEU A 125 44.29 -0.11 5.86
CA LEU A 125 43.05 -0.76 5.46
C LEU A 125 42.03 0.22 4.85
N ARG A 126 42.00 1.48 5.31
CA ARG A 126 41.13 2.53 4.73
C ARG A 126 41.51 2.86 3.28
N VAL A 127 42.80 2.83 2.91
CA VAL A 127 43.24 3.03 1.51
C VAL A 127 42.69 1.91 0.61
N ASN A 128 42.81 0.66 1.04
CA ASN A 128 42.33 -0.48 0.25
C ASN A 128 40.80 -0.59 0.24
N TYR A 129 40.13 -0.27 1.35
CA TYR A 129 38.69 -0.07 1.39
C TYR A 129 38.23 0.99 0.38
N ASN A 130 38.89 2.15 0.32
CA ASN A 130 38.55 3.21 -0.63
C ASN A 130 38.64 2.73 -2.09
N LYS A 131 39.69 1.97 -2.45
CA LYS A 131 39.80 1.30 -3.76
C LYS A 131 38.63 0.32 -4.00
N LEU A 132 38.33 -0.56 -3.04
CA LEU A 132 37.26 -1.58 -3.16
C LEU A 132 35.87 -0.97 -3.43
N ILE A 133 35.57 0.20 -2.86
CA ILE A 133 34.26 0.85 -2.97
C ILE A 133 34.10 1.79 -4.18
N ILE A 134 35.10 1.95 -5.06
CA ILE A 134 35.00 2.84 -6.23
C ILE A 134 33.79 2.43 -7.09
N LYS A 135 32.86 3.39 -7.27
CA LYS A 135 31.64 3.23 -8.08
C LYS A 135 31.75 3.76 -9.51
N ASN A 136 32.74 4.62 -9.80
CA ASN A 136 32.94 5.14 -11.15
C ASN A 136 33.23 3.99 -12.11
N ARG A 137 32.47 3.90 -13.21
CA ARG A 137 32.48 2.77 -14.17
C ARG A 137 33.88 2.56 -14.74
N ASP A 138 34.56 3.64 -15.09
CA ASP A 138 35.85 3.64 -15.81
C ASP A 138 37.05 3.42 -14.87
N LYS A 139 36.81 3.38 -13.55
CA LYS A 139 37.81 3.13 -12.50
C LYS A 139 37.39 1.98 -11.56
N ARG A 140 36.44 1.15 -12.01
CA ARG A 140 35.91 0.02 -11.25
C ARG A 140 36.76 -1.21 -11.51
N MET A 141 37.63 -1.53 -10.56
CA MET A 141 38.41 -2.78 -10.57
C MET A 141 37.55 -4.02 -10.87
N GLU A 142 38.13 -5.01 -11.51
CA GLU A 142 37.51 -6.29 -11.86
C GLU A 142 37.20 -7.16 -10.63
N LYS A 143 36.63 -8.34 -10.87
CA LYS A 143 36.37 -9.34 -9.83
C LYS A 143 37.66 -9.95 -9.28
N GLY A 144 38.64 -10.26 -10.14
CA GLY A 144 39.94 -10.82 -9.74
C GLY A 144 40.75 -9.86 -8.87
N GLU A 145 40.97 -8.64 -9.37
CA GLU A 145 41.66 -7.56 -8.63
C GLU A 145 41.04 -7.29 -7.25
N LYS A 146 39.71 -7.33 -7.14
CA LYS A 146 39.00 -7.20 -5.86
C LYS A 146 39.26 -8.36 -4.90
N CYS A 147 39.39 -9.60 -5.39
CA CYS A 147 39.76 -10.73 -4.56
C CYS A 147 41.18 -10.59 -4.00
N GLU A 148 42.16 -10.19 -4.81
CA GLU A 148 43.54 -10.00 -4.31
C GLU A 148 43.65 -8.81 -3.35
N LEU A 149 42.92 -7.72 -3.60
CA LEU A 149 42.89 -6.59 -2.65
C LEU A 149 42.16 -6.94 -1.33
N VAL A 150 41.17 -7.84 -1.36
CA VAL A 150 40.56 -8.41 -0.14
C VAL A 150 41.52 -9.34 0.59
N LYS A 151 42.32 -10.14 -0.13
CA LYS A 151 43.39 -10.98 0.44
C LYS A 151 44.44 -10.14 1.15
N GLU A 152 44.97 -9.09 0.50
CA GLU A 152 45.90 -8.12 1.13
C GLU A 152 45.30 -7.54 2.42
N CYS A 153 44.02 -7.17 2.42
CA CYS A 153 43.34 -6.69 3.63
C CYS A 153 43.26 -7.76 4.73
N ILE A 154 42.95 -9.02 4.39
CA ILE A 154 42.87 -10.14 5.35
C ILE A 154 44.24 -10.45 5.95
N GLU A 155 45.30 -10.39 5.15
CA GLU A 155 46.69 -10.59 5.59
C GLU A 155 47.16 -9.43 6.49
N LEU A 156 46.86 -8.18 6.14
CA LEU A 156 47.14 -7.00 6.97
C LEU A 156 46.41 -7.01 8.32
N ILE A 157 45.21 -7.60 8.40
CA ILE A 157 44.46 -7.75 9.66
C ILE A 157 45.09 -8.86 10.53
N GLY A 158 45.49 -9.98 9.93
CA GLY A 158 46.07 -11.11 10.65
C GLY A 158 45.11 -11.66 11.70
N LEU A 159 45.50 -11.59 12.98
CA LEU A 159 44.68 -12.03 14.12
C LEU A 159 43.71 -10.94 14.65
N LYS A 160 43.74 -9.71 14.12
CA LYS A 160 43.08 -8.53 14.71
C LYS A 160 41.65 -8.29 14.23
N PHE A 161 40.94 -9.34 13.83
CA PHE A 161 39.56 -9.20 13.37
C PHE A 161 38.64 -8.67 14.48
N GLU A 162 38.79 -9.17 15.71
CA GLU A 162 38.03 -8.70 16.88
C GLU A 162 38.24 -7.20 17.13
N GLU A 163 39.49 -6.70 17.11
CA GLU A 163 39.81 -5.28 17.32
C GLU A 163 39.00 -4.34 16.39
N LEU A 164 38.68 -4.80 15.17
CA LEU A 164 37.95 -4.05 14.15
C LEU A 164 36.43 -4.05 14.35
N LEU A 165 35.86 -5.04 15.05
CA LEU A 165 34.43 -5.09 15.39
C LEU A 165 34.02 -3.91 16.28
N TYR A 166 34.95 -3.45 17.13
CA TYR A 166 34.79 -2.31 18.04
C TYR A 166 35.22 -0.96 17.42
N LYS A 167 35.36 -0.86 16.08
CA LYS A 167 35.76 0.38 15.36
C LYS A 167 34.83 0.67 14.20
N HIS A 168 34.38 1.92 14.08
CA HIS A 168 33.46 2.35 13.00
C HIS A 168 34.08 2.10 11.60
N ASP A 169 35.36 2.44 11.42
CA ASP A 169 36.10 2.14 10.19
C ASP A 169 36.27 0.65 9.97
N GLY A 170 36.63 -0.10 11.03
CA GLY A 170 36.81 -1.55 10.98
C GLY A 170 35.54 -2.26 10.50
N CYS A 171 34.38 -1.85 11.00
CA CYS A 171 33.09 -2.35 10.55
C CYS A 171 32.82 -2.07 9.06
N ARG A 172 33.20 -0.89 8.55
CA ARG A 172 33.09 -0.56 7.12
C ARG A 172 34.06 -1.38 6.26
N ILE A 173 35.29 -1.57 6.72
CA ILE A 173 36.30 -2.43 6.07
C ILE A 173 35.75 -3.86 5.96
N LEU A 174 35.34 -4.47 7.08
CA LEU A 174 34.82 -5.84 7.11
C LEU A 174 33.54 -6.00 6.26
N GLN A 175 32.64 -5.01 6.23
CA GLN A 175 31.49 -4.98 5.31
C GLN A 175 31.92 -5.05 3.84
N ALA A 176 33.04 -4.42 3.46
CA ALA A 176 33.58 -4.50 2.10
C ALA A 176 34.22 -5.87 1.81
N LEU A 177 34.98 -6.45 2.75
CA LEU A 177 35.59 -7.77 2.56
C LEU A 177 34.51 -8.85 2.34
N LEU A 178 33.46 -8.85 3.18
CA LEU A 178 32.28 -9.73 3.03
C LEU A 178 31.57 -9.56 1.68
N LYS A 179 31.49 -8.33 1.17
CA LYS A 179 30.84 -8.02 -0.10
C LYS A 179 31.67 -8.50 -1.30
N TYR A 180 32.97 -8.19 -1.33
CA TYR A 180 33.80 -8.28 -2.53
C TYR A 180 34.73 -9.50 -2.60
N GLY A 181 34.97 -10.22 -1.50
CA GLY A 181 35.87 -11.38 -1.50
C GLY A 181 35.34 -12.62 -2.23
N ASN A 182 36.20 -13.63 -2.37
CA ASN A 182 35.85 -14.98 -2.82
C ASN A 182 35.15 -15.80 -1.71
N LYS A 183 34.89 -17.11 -1.92
CA LYS A 183 34.21 -17.98 -0.94
C LYS A 183 34.99 -18.07 0.38
N GLU A 184 36.26 -18.45 0.32
CA GLU A 184 37.16 -18.67 1.47
C GLU A 184 37.40 -17.38 2.27
N GLN A 185 37.64 -16.26 1.57
CA GLN A 185 37.83 -14.95 2.16
C GLN A 185 36.60 -14.53 2.98
N LYS A 186 35.39 -14.78 2.46
CA LYS A 186 34.15 -14.55 3.22
C LYS A 186 34.04 -15.51 4.40
N THR A 187 34.35 -16.80 4.24
CA THR A 187 34.36 -17.77 5.34
C THR A 187 35.23 -17.28 6.49
N LYS A 188 36.48 -16.87 6.22
CA LYS A 188 37.43 -16.38 7.24
C LYS A 188 36.91 -15.13 7.98
N VAL A 189 36.30 -14.18 7.25
CA VAL A 189 35.71 -12.98 7.88
C VAL A 189 34.44 -13.31 8.68
N VAL A 190 33.61 -14.26 8.22
CA VAL A 190 32.38 -14.71 8.90
C VAL A 190 32.71 -15.47 10.19
N GLU A 191 33.65 -16.41 10.17
CA GLU A 191 34.09 -17.13 11.37
C GLU A 191 34.68 -16.17 12.42
N SER A 192 35.38 -15.12 11.99
CA SER A 192 35.87 -14.06 12.88
C SER A 192 34.78 -13.16 13.48
N ILE A 193 33.54 -13.21 12.97
CA ILE A 193 32.39 -12.43 13.45
C ILE A 193 31.47 -13.27 14.34
N LYS A 194 31.36 -14.58 14.08
CA LYS A 194 30.42 -15.50 14.77
C LYS A 194 30.45 -15.42 16.30
N PRO A 195 31.60 -15.50 16.99
CA PRO A 195 31.64 -15.45 18.47
C PRO A 195 31.09 -14.15 19.08
N HIS A 196 31.11 -13.05 18.32
CA HIS A 196 30.74 -11.72 18.80
C HIS A 196 29.38 -11.25 18.26
N TYR A 197 28.61 -12.11 17.57
CA TYR A 197 27.48 -11.67 16.73
C TYR A 197 26.40 -10.87 17.49
N LEU A 198 26.06 -11.29 18.72
CA LEU A 198 25.10 -10.58 19.59
C LEU A 198 25.60 -9.18 20.02
N HIS A 199 26.91 -9.02 20.21
CA HIS A 199 27.50 -7.70 20.42
C HIS A 199 27.44 -6.86 19.14
N VAL A 200 27.84 -7.43 18.01
CA VAL A 200 27.89 -6.75 16.70
C VAL A 200 26.49 -6.27 16.28
N MET A 201 25.45 -7.09 16.41
CA MET A 201 24.07 -6.67 16.07
C MET A 201 23.49 -5.60 17.01
N SER A 202 24.05 -5.43 18.21
CA SER A 202 23.54 -4.46 19.19
C SER A 202 24.27 -3.10 19.17
N GLN A 203 25.34 -2.89 18.41
CA GLN A 203 25.98 -1.57 18.35
C GLN A 203 25.47 -0.69 17.21
N LYS A 204 25.35 0.62 17.51
CA LYS A 204 24.95 1.71 16.59
C LYS A 204 25.64 1.70 15.22
N TYR A 205 26.86 1.17 15.13
CA TYR A 205 27.67 1.23 13.90
C TYR A 205 27.99 -0.15 13.29
N SER A 206 27.94 -1.22 14.09
CA SER A 206 28.30 -2.57 13.66
C SER A 206 27.11 -3.49 13.38
N HIS A 207 25.87 -3.07 13.68
CA HIS A 207 24.68 -3.82 13.26
C HIS A 207 24.60 -4.02 11.73
N TYR A 208 25.01 -3.02 10.94
CA TYR A 208 25.19 -3.17 9.48
C TYR A 208 26.25 -4.21 9.09
N LEU A 209 27.24 -4.49 9.94
CA LEU A 209 28.19 -5.59 9.74
C LEU A 209 27.50 -6.94 10.02
N ALA A 210 26.66 -7.05 11.06
CA ALA A 210 25.89 -8.26 11.33
C ALA A 210 24.96 -8.62 10.14
N SER A 211 24.17 -7.65 9.65
CA SER A 211 23.33 -7.82 8.45
C SER A 211 24.15 -8.26 7.22
N LYS A 212 25.37 -7.75 7.04
CA LYS A 212 26.24 -8.14 5.92
C LYS A 212 26.94 -9.48 6.13
N ALA A 213 27.22 -9.88 7.36
CA ALA A 213 27.74 -11.21 7.68
C ALA A 213 26.69 -12.28 7.36
N TYR A 214 25.41 -12.06 7.72
CA TYR A 214 24.32 -12.97 7.33
C TYR A 214 24.08 -13.00 5.82
N LEU A 215 23.97 -11.85 5.16
CA LEU A 215 23.73 -11.79 3.71
C LEU A 215 24.82 -12.50 2.90
N HIS A 216 26.08 -12.31 3.28
CA HIS A 216 27.25 -12.76 2.51
C HIS A 216 27.90 -14.03 3.08
N ALA A 217 27.30 -14.67 4.09
CA ALA A 217 27.71 -15.98 4.58
C ALA A 217 27.74 -17.00 3.41
N PRO A 218 28.92 -17.54 3.05
CA PRO A 218 29.08 -18.45 1.90
C PRO A 218 28.59 -19.88 2.14
N MET A 219 28.32 -20.24 3.39
CA MET A 219 27.96 -21.60 3.82
C MET A 219 26.58 -21.61 4.52
N PRO A 220 25.66 -22.55 4.22
CA PRO A 220 24.36 -22.64 4.87
C PRO A 220 24.45 -22.75 6.40
N GLU A 221 25.45 -23.47 6.90
CA GLU A 221 25.67 -23.74 8.32
C GLU A 221 26.02 -22.45 9.08
N GLN A 222 26.67 -21.49 8.43
CA GLN A 222 26.95 -20.16 8.99
C GLN A 222 25.69 -19.31 9.08
N LYS A 223 24.78 -19.41 8.10
CA LYS A 223 23.46 -18.77 8.17
C LYS A 223 22.60 -19.39 9.28
N GLN A 224 22.61 -20.72 9.39
CA GLN A 224 21.90 -21.41 10.47
C GLN A 224 22.46 -21.03 11.84
N TYR A 225 23.78 -20.98 12.01
CA TYR A 225 24.41 -20.48 13.25
C TYR A 225 23.90 -19.06 13.60
N PHE A 226 24.00 -18.11 12.66
CA PHE A 226 23.53 -16.74 12.90
C PHE A 226 22.03 -16.67 13.24
N ARG A 227 21.18 -17.47 12.60
CA ARG A 227 19.76 -17.60 12.95
C ARG A 227 19.60 -18.16 14.36
N THR A 228 20.14 -19.33 14.67
CA THR A 228 20.00 -19.97 15.99
C THR A 228 20.47 -19.04 17.12
N THR A 229 21.64 -18.41 16.98
CA THR A 229 22.15 -17.42 17.96
C THR A 229 21.19 -16.26 18.19
N VAL A 230 20.53 -15.75 17.14
CA VAL A 230 19.54 -14.68 17.24
C VAL A 230 18.22 -15.17 17.81
N THR A 231 17.75 -16.33 17.36
CA THR A 231 16.47 -16.96 17.72
C THR A 231 16.40 -17.28 19.22
N THR A 232 17.48 -17.83 19.80
CA THR A 232 17.57 -18.10 21.25
C THR A 232 17.38 -16.83 22.09
N GLU A 233 17.99 -15.71 21.68
CA GLU A 233 17.97 -14.45 22.42
C GLU A 233 16.90 -13.45 21.89
N ILE A 234 15.99 -13.90 21.02
CA ILE A 234 15.16 -13.00 20.20
C ILE A 234 14.21 -12.12 21.04
N ASN A 235 13.68 -12.68 22.15
CA ASN A 235 12.82 -11.98 23.12
C ASN A 235 13.51 -10.75 23.75
N LYS A 236 14.84 -10.75 23.84
CA LYS A 236 15.68 -9.71 24.44
C LYS A 236 16.11 -8.67 23.41
N TYR A 237 16.48 -9.11 22.20
CA TYR A 237 16.98 -8.21 21.16
C TYR A 237 15.89 -7.61 20.25
N ILE A 238 14.67 -8.17 20.19
CA ILE A 238 13.60 -7.60 19.34
C ILE A 238 13.22 -6.18 19.73
N ILE A 239 13.29 -5.81 21.01
CA ILE A 239 12.99 -4.45 21.51
C ILE A 239 14.19 -3.49 21.42
N HIS A 240 15.34 -3.95 20.91
CA HIS A 240 16.58 -3.19 20.93
C HIS A 240 16.82 -2.46 19.58
N ALA A 241 16.97 -1.13 19.63
CA ALA A 241 16.88 -0.23 18.48
C ALA A 241 17.81 -0.53 17.28
N TYR A 242 18.97 -1.17 17.49
CA TYR A 242 19.88 -1.59 16.41
C TYR A 242 19.80 -3.07 16.07
N ALA A 243 19.30 -3.89 17.00
CA ALA A 243 19.29 -5.34 16.87
C ALA A 243 17.99 -5.84 16.23
N SER A 244 16.87 -5.14 16.47
CA SER A 244 15.59 -5.33 15.76
C SER A 244 15.74 -5.22 14.23
N GLU A 245 16.48 -4.23 13.75
CA GLU A 245 16.83 -4.07 12.32
C GLU A 245 17.61 -5.29 11.77
N VAL A 246 18.46 -5.92 12.58
CA VAL A 246 19.21 -7.12 12.17
C VAL A 246 18.30 -8.36 12.21
N ILE A 247 17.41 -8.48 13.20
CA ILE A 247 16.43 -9.56 13.30
C ILE A 247 15.48 -9.51 12.10
N GLU A 248 14.92 -8.35 11.78
CA GLU A 248 14.05 -8.15 10.62
C GLU A 248 14.81 -8.46 9.31
N TYR A 249 16.06 -8.03 9.19
CA TYR A 249 16.88 -8.31 8.02
C TYR A 249 17.21 -9.81 7.84
N ILE A 250 17.34 -10.56 8.94
CA ILE A 250 17.47 -12.03 8.91
C ILE A 250 16.13 -12.65 8.51
N TYR A 251 15.04 -12.23 9.14
CA TYR A 251 13.69 -12.76 8.96
C TYR A 251 13.18 -12.59 7.51
N GLY A 252 13.32 -11.38 6.95
CA GLY A 252 12.94 -11.09 5.56
C GLY A 252 13.77 -11.81 4.50
N LEU A 253 14.95 -12.34 4.86
CA LEU A 253 15.82 -13.16 4.01
C LEU A 253 15.74 -14.67 4.32
N SER A 254 14.88 -15.09 5.25
CA SER A 254 14.74 -16.48 5.68
C SER A 254 13.61 -17.21 4.93
N THR A 255 13.67 -18.54 4.90
CA THR A 255 12.58 -19.38 4.39
C THR A 255 11.36 -19.33 5.32
N ASP A 256 10.18 -19.75 4.85
CA ASP A 256 8.97 -19.65 5.68
C ASP A 256 8.97 -20.64 6.87
N GLN A 257 9.74 -21.73 6.79
CA GLN A 257 10.04 -22.60 7.92
C GLN A 257 10.94 -21.90 8.94
N GLU A 258 12.06 -21.30 8.50
CA GLU A 258 12.97 -20.53 9.36
C GLU A 258 12.25 -19.34 10.03
N LYS A 259 11.35 -18.66 9.32
CA LYS A 259 10.48 -17.61 9.88
C LYS A 259 9.56 -18.15 10.98
N ARG A 260 8.96 -19.34 10.80
CA ARG A 260 8.16 -19.98 11.88
C ARG A 260 9.02 -20.24 13.11
N GLU A 261 10.22 -20.81 12.98
CA GLU A 261 11.12 -21.04 14.13
C GLU A 261 11.48 -19.75 14.88
N MET A 262 11.74 -18.66 14.15
CA MET A 262 11.99 -17.34 14.74
C MET A 262 10.77 -16.79 15.49
N VAL A 263 9.55 -16.97 14.97
CA VAL A 263 8.31 -16.52 15.63
C VAL A 263 7.95 -17.41 16.83
N PHE A 264 8.07 -18.73 16.71
CA PHE A 264 7.72 -19.67 17.78
C PHE A 264 8.58 -19.47 19.04
N SER A 265 9.80 -18.94 18.88
CA SER A 265 10.68 -18.59 20.01
C SER A 265 10.14 -17.46 20.90
N PHE A 266 9.16 -16.68 20.42
CA PHE A 266 8.41 -15.76 21.28
C PHE A 266 7.39 -16.47 22.17
N TYR A 267 6.94 -17.69 21.84
CA TYR A 267 6.04 -18.46 22.71
C TYR A 267 6.79 -18.99 23.95
N GLY A 268 8.10 -19.24 23.84
CA GLY A 268 8.91 -19.88 24.89
C GLY A 268 8.96 -21.39 24.71
N ASN A 269 9.31 -22.14 25.76
CA ASN A 269 9.67 -23.57 25.69
C ASN A 269 8.59 -24.46 25.02
N TYR A 270 7.32 -24.01 24.99
CA TYR A 270 6.23 -24.65 24.25
C TYR A 270 6.49 -24.78 22.73
N PHE A 271 7.49 -24.10 22.15
CA PHE A 271 7.89 -24.37 20.76
C PHE A 271 8.45 -25.79 20.56
N LEU A 272 9.00 -26.41 21.60
CA LEU A 272 9.41 -27.83 21.57
C LEU A 272 8.19 -28.73 21.42
N LEU A 273 7.14 -28.46 22.22
CA LEU A 273 5.83 -29.13 22.16
C LEU A 273 5.07 -28.90 20.83
N LEU A 274 5.49 -27.90 20.03
CA LEU A 274 5.04 -27.66 18.65
C LEU A 274 5.80 -28.56 17.67
N LYS A 275 7.12 -28.68 17.82
CA LYS A 275 7.97 -29.54 16.98
C LYS A 275 7.66 -31.02 17.15
N GLU A 276 7.44 -31.48 18.38
CA GLU A 276 6.92 -32.83 18.66
C GLU A 276 5.64 -33.13 17.87
N VAL A 277 4.70 -32.17 17.85
CA VAL A 277 3.44 -32.27 17.08
C VAL A 277 3.66 -32.16 15.57
N GLU A 278 4.79 -31.61 15.10
CA GLU A 278 5.16 -31.67 13.68
C GLU A 278 5.68 -33.05 13.26
N GLU A 279 6.22 -33.85 14.18
CA GLU A 279 6.84 -35.16 13.90
C GLU A 279 5.82 -36.32 13.80
N ASP A 280 4.60 -36.17 14.33
CA ASP A 280 3.47 -37.14 14.28
C ASP A 280 2.89 -37.42 12.86
N GLY A 281 3.63 -37.12 11.79
CA GLY A 281 3.36 -37.57 10.41
C GLY A 281 2.18 -36.95 9.64
N ILE A 282 1.15 -36.41 10.30
CA ILE A 282 -0.10 -35.95 9.65
C ILE A 282 0.04 -34.53 9.06
N ASN A 283 0.75 -34.42 7.93
CA ASN A 283 0.78 -33.24 7.04
C ASN A 283 1.05 -31.89 7.75
N THR A 284 1.81 -31.94 8.84
CA THR A 284 1.80 -30.98 9.95
C THR A 284 2.65 -29.72 9.74
N LYS A 285 3.46 -29.69 8.67
CA LYS A 285 4.59 -28.75 8.45
C LYS A 285 4.26 -27.26 8.40
N ASN A 286 2.99 -26.84 8.55
CA ASN A 286 2.55 -25.45 8.55
C ASN A 286 1.51 -25.13 9.65
N ILE A 287 1.44 -25.92 10.74
CA ILE A 287 0.44 -25.69 11.80
C ILE A 287 0.52 -24.26 12.38
N THR A 288 -0.62 -23.59 12.49
CA THR A 288 -0.73 -22.25 13.07
C THR A 288 -0.77 -22.28 14.59
N LEU A 289 -0.49 -21.14 15.25
CA LEU A 289 -0.65 -21.04 16.71
C LEU A 289 -2.08 -21.33 17.15
N LYS A 290 -3.09 -20.94 16.35
CA LYS A 290 -4.50 -21.22 16.62
C LYS A 290 -4.76 -22.73 16.65
N GLU A 291 -4.38 -23.45 15.60
CA GLU A 291 -4.60 -24.92 15.53
C GLU A 291 -3.82 -25.68 16.60
N PHE A 292 -2.63 -25.19 16.98
CA PHE A 292 -1.88 -25.74 18.11
C PHE A 292 -2.57 -25.52 19.45
N LEU A 293 -3.13 -24.33 19.70
CA LEU A 293 -3.86 -24.03 20.93
C LEU A 293 -5.26 -24.64 20.96
N ASP A 294 -5.89 -24.88 19.81
CA ASP A 294 -7.11 -25.70 19.74
C ASP A 294 -6.83 -27.18 20.08
N LYS A 295 -5.61 -27.69 19.81
CA LYS A 295 -5.15 -29.03 20.24
C LYS A 295 -4.65 -29.09 21.69
N LYS A 296 -4.01 -28.03 22.21
CA LYS A 296 -3.43 -27.96 23.57
C LYS A 296 -3.96 -26.72 24.34
N PRO A 297 -5.29 -26.62 24.58
CA PRO A 297 -5.93 -25.41 25.11
C PRO A 297 -5.44 -24.99 26.50
N GLN A 298 -4.97 -25.93 27.32
CA GLN A 298 -4.38 -25.67 28.64
C GLN A 298 -3.10 -24.81 28.58
N LEU A 299 -2.49 -24.62 27.40
CA LEU A 299 -1.32 -23.77 27.20
C LEU A 299 -1.70 -22.34 26.74
N ALA A 300 -2.96 -22.10 26.37
CA ALA A 300 -3.37 -20.91 25.65
C ALA A 300 -3.11 -19.62 26.43
N ASP A 301 -3.60 -19.52 27.68
CA ASP A 301 -3.45 -18.30 28.47
C ASP A 301 -1.99 -17.96 28.76
N GLN A 302 -1.15 -18.97 29.02
CA GLN A 302 0.26 -18.78 29.31
C GLN A 302 1.02 -18.22 28.09
N ILE A 303 0.76 -18.78 26.91
CA ILE A 303 1.38 -18.32 25.65
C ILE A 303 0.82 -16.95 25.24
N LEU A 304 -0.50 -16.75 25.28
CA LEU A 304 -1.14 -15.49 24.90
C LEU A 304 -0.74 -14.33 25.82
N HIS A 305 -0.64 -14.55 27.13
CA HIS A 305 -0.14 -13.56 28.10
C HIS A 305 1.34 -13.19 27.86
N LYS A 306 2.16 -14.14 27.41
CA LYS A 306 3.53 -13.83 26.97
C LYS A 306 3.54 -13.02 25.67
N LEU A 307 2.72 -13.41 24.69
CA LEU A 307 2.61 -12.71 23.40
C LEU A 307 2.08 -11.28 23.53
N GLU A 308 1.08 -11.06 24.39
CA GLU A 308 0.58 -9.74 24.77
C GLU A 308 1.72 -8.85 25.32
N LYS A 309 2.48 -9.37 26.30
CA LYS A 309 3.60 -8.64 26.92
C LYS A 309 4.78 -8.36 25.97
N VAL A 310 4.95 -9.16 24.92
CA VAL A 310 5.89 -8.85 23.82
C VAL A 310 5.28 -7.79 22.91
N SER A 311 4.00 -7.95 22.53
CA SER A 311 3.25 -7.07 21.63
C SER A 311 3.18 -5.63 22.15
N GLN A 312 2.79 -5.44 23.41
CA GLN A 312 2.79 -4.14 24.10
C GLN A 312 4.16 -3.45 23.97
N LYS A 313 5.25 -4.17 24.30
CA LYS A 313 6.61 -3.61 24.25
C LYS A 313 7.09 -3.26 22.83
N VAL A 314 6.76 -4.05 21.80
CA VAL A 314 7.18 -3.71 20.42
C VAL A 314 6.33 -2.57 19.82
N VAL A 315 5.09 -2.39 20.29
CA VAL A 315 4.26 -1.21 20.00
C VAL A 315 4.82 0.04 20.70
N GLU A 316 5.08 -0.02 22.02
CA GLU A 316 5.73 1.06 22.79
C GLU A 316 7.06 1.55 22.20
N LYS A 317 7.81 0.66 21.54
CA LYS A 317 9.10 0.98 20.88
C LYS A 317 8.97 1.42 19.42
N GLY A 318 7.77 1.46 18.84
CA GLY A 318 7.55 1.85 17.45
C GLY A 318 8.22 0.89 16.44
N LEU A 319 8.18 -0.42 16.73
CA LEU A 319 8.84 -1.47 15.95
C LEU A 319 7.88 -2.24 15.02
N THR A 320 6.64 -1.77 14.94
CA THR A 320 5.52 -2.26 14.11
C THR A 320 5.81 -2.33 12.60
N ARG A 321 6.82 -1.62 12.10
CA ARG A 321 7.31 -1.74 10.71
C ARG A 321 7.94 -3.09 10.37
N HIS A 322 8.40 -3.83 11.38
CA HIS A 322 9.10 -5.10 11.20
C HIS A 322 8.08 -6.21 10.92
N THR A 323 8.25 -6.95 9.83
CA THR A 323 7.36 -8.05 9.43
C THR A 323 7.37 -9.20 10.43
N ILE A 324 8.45 -9.40 11.20
CA ILE A 324 8.43 -10.33 12.34
C ILE A 324 7.53 -9.83 13.48
N VAL A 325 7.47 -8.52 13.74
CA VAL A 325 6.55 -7.92 14.74
C VAL A 325 5.10 -8.03 14.27
N GLN A 326 4.85 -7.81 12.98
CA GLN A 326 3.54 -8.03 12.37
C GLN A 326 3.11 -9.50 12.46
N ALA A 327 4.05 -10.45 12.40
CA ALA A 327 3.76 -11.87 12.61
C ALA A 327 3.36 -12.19 14.05
N ILE A 328 4.13 -11.71 15.04
CA ILE A 328 3.81 -11.86 16.48
C ILE A 328 2.43 -11.27 16.80
N LEU A 329 2.14 -10.06 16.30
CA LEU A 329 0.85 -9.41 16.47
C LEU A 329 -0.27 -10.22 15.78
N TYR A 330 -0.06 -10.71 14.57
CA TYR A 330 -1.05 -11.54 13.86
C TYR A 330 -1.37 -12.82 14.64
N ASP A 331 -0.34 -13.56 15.10
CA ASP A 331 -0.56 -14.83 15.78
C ASP A 331 -1.26 -14.62 17.15
N PHE A 332 -1.09 -13.46 17.80
CA PHE A 332 -1.91 -13.02 18.94
C PHE A 332 -3.36 -12.66 18.54
N PHE A 333 -3.55 -11.75 17.57
CA PHE A 333 -4.86 -11.28 17.11
C PHE A 333 -5.73 -12.39 16.49
N LYS A 334 -5.12 -13.44 15.93
CA LYS A 334 -5.79 -14.60 15.34
C LYS A 334 -6.24 -15.65 16.36
N THR A 335 -5.75 -15.56 17.60
CA THR A 335 -5.87 -16.66 18.59
C THR A 335 -6.39 -16.22 19.97
N ALA A 336 -6.22 -14.96 20.36
CA ALA A 336 -6.80 -14.45 21.61
C ALA A 336 -8.33 -14.34 21.52
N LYS A 337 -9.04 -14.94 22.49
CA LYS A 337 -10.51 -14.90 22.60
C LYS A 337 -11.00 -13.73 23.47
N ASP A 338 -10.09 -13.05 24.15
CA ASP A 338 -10.37 -11.89 24.99
C ASP A 338 -10.31 -10.60 24.14
N VAL A 339 -11.49 -10.06 23.85
CA VAL A 339 -11.68 -8.85 23.05
C VAL A 339 -11.12 -7.61 23.73
N GLU A 340 -11.07 -7.57 25.06
CA GLU A 340 -10.59 -6.40 25.80
C GLU A 340 -9.07 -6.31 25.75
N ARG A 341 -8.36 -7.44 25.88
CA ARG A 341 -6.91 -7.52 25.66
C ARG A 341 -6.53 -7.14 24.22
N LEU A 342 -7.36 -7.50 23.24
CA LEU A 342 -7.19 -7.07 21.85
C LEU A 342 -7.40 -5.56 21.65
N LYS A 343 -8.47 -4.98 22.23
CA LYS A 343 -8.70 -3.52 22.20
C LYS A 343 -7.55 -2.73 22.81
N ASN A 344 -7.01 -3.15 23.96
CA ASN A 344 -5.90 -2.47 24.63
C ASN A 344 -4.67 -2.32 23.69
N ILE A 345 -4.40 -3.31 22.84
CA ILE A 345 -3.33 -3.23 21.84
C ILE A 345 -3.77 -2.40 20.62
N ALA A 346 -5.02 -2.50 20.15
CA ALA A 346 -5.55 -1.68 19.07
C ALA A 346 -5.53 -0.17 19.41
N ASP A 347 -5.89 0.19 20.64
CA ASP A 347 -5.82 1.54 21.19
C ASP A 347 -4.39 2.08 21.26
N SER A 348 -3.43 1.20 21.59
CA SER A 348 -2.00 1.53 21.57
C SER A 348 -1.45 1.67 20.14
N LEU A 349 -2.13 1.08 19.14
CA LEU A 349 -1.72 1.02 17.75
C LEU A 349 -2.36 2.08 16.83
N LYS A 350 -3.46 2.73 17.23
CA LYS A 350 -4.32 3.55 16.33
C LYS A 350 -3.61 4.59 15.46
N GLU A 351 -2.63 5.33 15.99
CA GLU A 351 -1.85 6.27 15.19
C GLU A 351 -0.80 5.58 14.31
N ALA A 352 -0.30 4.41 14.74
CA ALA A 352 0.76 3.64 14.11
C ALA A 352 0.27 2.60 13.06
N LEU A 353 -1.04 2.36 12.89
CA LEU A 353 -1.56 1.35 11.96
C LEU A 353 -0.96 1.37 10.55
N PRO A 354 -0.66 2.53 9.91
CA PRO A 354 -0.01 2.55 8.60
C PRO A 354 1.35 1.84 8.55
N THR A 355 2.07 1.77 9.68
CA THR A 355 3.37 1.09 9.77
C THR A 355 3.27 -0.44 9.74
N LEU A 356 2.09 -1.02 9.98
CA LEU A 356 1.87 -2.47 9.90
C LEU A 356 1.76 -2.96 8.45
N LEU A 357 1.62 -2.08 7.46
CA LEU A 357 1.21 -2.42 6.10
C LEU A 357 2.36 -2.92 5.21
N ALA A 358 3.38 -3.56 5.82
CA ALA A 358 4.50 -4.19 5.12
C ALA A 358 4.27 -5.68 4.79
N SER A 359 3.23 -6.31 5.35
CA SER A 359 2.87 -7.71 5.09
C SER A 359 1.36 -7.94 5.19
N TYR A 360 0.86 -9.04 4.59
CA TYR A 360 -0.54 -9.45 4.74
C TYR A 360 -0.92 -9.79 6.19
N LYS A 361 0.02 -10.34 6.99
CA LYS A 361 -0.16 -10.51 8.44
C LYS A 361 -0.39 -9.17 9.15
N GLY A 362 0.37 -8.14 8.80
CA GLY A 362 0.22 -6.79 9.33
C GLY A 362 -1.05 -6.06 8.84
N LEU A 363 -1.48 -6.31 7.60
CA LEU A 363 -2.79 -5.86 7.10
C LEU A 363 -3.94 -6.45 7.91
N TYR A 364 -3.93 -7.76 8.17
CA TYR A 364 -4.95 -8.42 9.00
C TYR A 364 -5.03 -7.78 10.40
N VAL A 365 -3.88 -7.54 11.05
CA VAL A 365 -3.82 -6.83 12.34
C VAL A 365 -4.37 -5.40 12.22
N ALA A 366 -4.05 -4.67 11.15
CA ALA A 366 -4.53 -3.31 10.96
C ALA A 366 -6.06 -3.25 10.79
N CYS A 367 -6.64 -4.14 9.99
CA CYS A 367 -8.09 -4.28 9.84
C CYS A 367 -8.77 -4.72 11.15
N ALA A 368 -8.21 -5.71 11.85
CA ALA A 368 -8.70 -6.16 13.16
C ALA A 368 -8.70 -5.02 14.19
N CYS A 369 -7.63 -4.23 14.25
CA CYS A 369 -7.58 -3.02 15.08
C CYS A 369 -8.66 -2.01 14.66
N PHE A 370 -8.82 -1.73 13.36
CA PHE A 370 -9.80 -0.75 12.90
C PHE A 370 -11.25 -1.16 13.22
N ASN A 371 -11.57 -2.46 13.18
CA ASN A 371 -12.84 -2.99 13.66
C ASN A 371 -13.02 -2.80 15.17
N LEU A 372 -12.02 -3.12 16.00
CA LEU A 372 -12.12 -3.00 17.46
C LEU A 372 -12.18 -1.54 17.96
N LEU A 373 -11.52 -0.60 17.27
CA LEU A 373 -11.47 0.82 17.64
C LEU A 373 -12.84 1.51 17.52
N ASP A 374 -13.12 2.43 18.45
CA ASP A 374 -14.36 3.23 18.48
C ASP A 374 -14.40 4.32 17.38
N ALA A 375 -15.54 5.01 17.25
CA ALA A 375 -15.72 6.07 16.24
C ALA A 375 -14.79 7.29 16.43
N LYS A 376 -14.36 7.59 17.66
CA LYS A 376 -13.44 8.70 17.98
C LYS A 376 -12.02 8.34 17.56
N ASP A 377 -11.62 7.08 17.74
CA ASP A 377 -10.26 6.62 17.49
C ASP A 377 -10.06 6.04 16.08
N ARG A 378 -11.08 5.49 15.43
CA ARG A 378 -11.12 5.37 13.96
C ARG A 378 -10.86 6.72 13.30
N LYS A 379 -11.47 7.80 13.81
CA LYS A 379 -11.23 9.19 13.38
C LYS A 379 -9.84 9.73 13.73
N THR A 380 -9.11 9.07 14.62
CA THR A 380 -7.67 9.30 14.85
C THR A 380 -6.83 8.56 13.80
N VAL A 381 -7.16 7.30 13.45
CA VAL A 381 -6.55 6.59 12.31
C VAL A 381 -6.63 7.42 11.03
N ILE A 382 -7.81 7.96 10.67
CA ILE A 382 -7.96 8.78 9.44
C ILE A 382 -7.07 10.04 9.43
N LYS A 383 -6.65 10.55 10.60
CA LYS A 383 -5.72 11.69 10.68
C LYS A 383 -4.28 11.24 10.39
N SER A 384 -3.83 10.08 10.88
CA SER A 384 -2.45 9.63 10.68
C SER A 384 -2.17 9.24 9.23
N LEU A 385 -3.19 8.85 8.45
CA LEU A 385 -3.05 8.60 7.01
C LEU A 385 -2.66 9.85 6.20
N LYS A 386 -2.96 11.06 6.69
CA LYS A 386 -2.98 12.31 5.89
C LYS A 386 -1.73 12.51 5.02
N ASP A 387 -0.56 12.26 5.57
CA ASP A 387 0.73 12.57 4.94
C ASP A 387 1.36 11.37 4.21
N VAL A 388 0.71 10.21 4.24
CA VAL A 388 1.12 8.97 3.53
C VAL A 388 0.08 8.45 2.54
N LEU A 389 -1.16 8.95 2.56
CA LEU A 389 -2.29 8.41 1.80
C LEU A 389 -1.98 8.23 0.30
N ASN A 390 -1.34 9.21 -0.34
CA ASN A 390 -1.10 9.15 -1.79
C ASN A 390 -0.07 8.09 -2.17
N GLU A 391 0.86 7.73 -1.27
CA GLU A 391 1.71 6.53 -1.41
C GLU A 391 0.93 5.25 -1.12
N MET A 392 0.01 5.27 -0.14
CA MET A 392 -0.83 4.10 0.17
C MET A 392 -1.73 3.69 -0.99
N LEU A 393 -2.27 4.65 -1.75
CA LEU A 393 -3.21 4.39 -2.86
C LEU A 393 -2.61 3.57 -4.01
N THR A 394 -1.29 3.60 -4.22
CA THR A 394 -0.56 2.84 -5.26
C THR A 394 0.31 1.72 -4.67
N ASN A 395 0.20 1.44 -3.37
CA ASN A 395 1.01 0.42 -2.69
C ASN A 395 0.28 -0.93 -2.61
N LYS A 396 0.97 -2.02 -2.99
CA LYS A 396 0.44 -3.39 -3.03
C LYS A 396 -0.35 -3.81 -1.78
N ILE A 397 0.05 -3.41 -0.58
CA ILE A 397 -0.60 -3.82 0.68
C ILE A 397 -1.38 -2.67 1.30
N SER A 398 -0.82 -1.45 1.31
CA SER A 398 -1.47 -0.34 2.02
C SER A 398 -2.79 0.12 1.38
N HIS A 399 -2.98 -0.08 0.08
CA HIS A 399 -4.23 0.26 -0.61
C HIS A 399 -5.42 -0.57 -0.08
N LEU A 400 -5.18 -1.83 0.31
CA LEU A 400 -6.18 -2.74 0.89
C LEU A 400 -6.70 -2.20 2.23
N PHE A 401 -5.84 -1.58 3.04
CA PHE A 401 -6.29 -0.96 4.29
C PHE A 401 -7.19 0.27 4.03
N VAL A 402 -6.92 1.03 2.97
CA VAL A 402 -7.81 2.14 2.53
C VAL A 402 -9.19 1.58 2.12
N ILE A 403 -9.24 0.45 1.40
CA ILE A 403 -10.50 -0.23 1.05
C ILE A 403 -11.26 -0.69 2.30
N HIS A 404 -10.58 -1.34 3.24
CA HIS A 404 -11.19 -1.77 4.50
C HIS A 404 -11.74 -0.58 5.30
N ILE A 405 -10.99 0.51 5.41
CA ILE A 405 -11.42 1.75 6.06
C ILE A 405 -12.67 2.33 5.41
N LEU A 406 -12.69 2.46 4.08
CA LEU A 406 -13.85 3.01 3.36
C LEU A 406 -15.11 2.16 3.63
N ASN A 407 -14.98 0.83 3.60
CA ASN A 407 -16.10 -0.08 3.85
C ASN A 407 -16.50 -0.22 5.33
N ASN A 408 -15.72 0.29 6.30
CA ASN A 408 -16.00 0.16 7.75
C ASN A 408 -16.05 1.50 8.51
N LEU A 409 -16.03 2.66 7.85
CA LEU A 409 -16.13 3.96 8.51
C LEU A 409 -17.55 4.56 8.40
N ASP A 410 -18.23 4.71 9.54
CA ASP A 410 -19.59 5.26 9.60
C ASP A 410 -19.68 6.77 9.32
N ASP A 411 -18.61 7.52 9.66
CA ASP A 411 -18.42 8.93 9.29
C ASP A 411 -18.01 9.02 7.81
N THR A 412 -18.94 8.73 6.91
CA THR A 412 -18.76 8.79 5.46
C THR A 412 -18.50 10.20 4.95
N GLN A 413 -18.87 11.24 5.70
CA GLN A 413 -18.50 12.62 5.38
C GLN A 413 -17.01 12.88 5.67
N LEU A 414 -16.44 12.27 6.71
CA LEU A 414 -14.99 12.21 6.91
C LEU A 414 -14.31 11.39 5.81
N ALA A 415 -14.85 10.21 5.44
CA ALA A 415 -14.36 9.41 4.31
C ALA A 415 -14.32 10.22 3.01
N LYS A 416 -15.43 10.91 2.70
CA LYS A 416 -15.56 11.84 1.57
C LYS A 416 -14.47 12.90 1.61
N LYS A 417 -14.36 13.62 2.73
CA LYS A 417 -13.48 14.80 2.91
C LYS A 417 -11.98 14.46 3.03
N LYS A 418 -11.62 13.23 3.41
CA LYS A 418 -10.23 12.83 3.68
C LYS A 418 -9.64 11.80 2.72
N ILE A 419 -10.47 10.93 2.14
CA ILE A 419 -10.00 9.83 1.30
C ILE A 419 -10.53 10.00 -0.13
N ILE A 420 -11.86 10.01 -0.33
CA ILE A 420 -12.45 10.12 -1.68
C ILE A 420 -12.06 11.43 -2.37
N THR A 421 -12.06 12.56 -1.66
CA THR A 421 -11.61 13.87 -2.19
C THR A 421 -10.15 13.84 -2.64
N GLU A 422 -9.31 12.94 -2.13
CA GLU A 422 -7.92 12.81 -2.55
C GLU A 422 -7.76 11.81 -3.71
N ILE A 423 -8.54 10.72 -3.71
CA ILE A 423 -8.66 9.83 -4.87
C ILE A 423 -9.11 10.65 -6.10
N LEU A 424 -10.22 11.39 -6.01
CA LEU A 424 -10.76 12.17 -7.14
C LEU A 424 -9.85 13.31 -7.65
N LYS A 425 -8.78 13.69 -6.92
CA LYS A 425 -7.75 14.64 -7.43
C LYS A 425 -6.62 13.96 -8.20
N ASN A 426 -6.26 12.74 -7.82
CA ASN A 426 -5.08 12.05 -8.34
C ASN A 426 -5.45 11.02 -9.43
N ILE A 427 -6.73 10.95 -9.82
CA ILE A 427 -7.24 10.03 -10.84
C ILE A 427 -6.57 10.26 -12.22
N ASP A 428 -6.36 11.51 -12.60
CA ASP A 428 -5.63 11.95 -13.81
C ASP A 428 -4.14 11.52 -13.85
N GLU A 429 -3.60 11.00 -12.74
CA GLU A 429 -2.22 10.52 -12.62
C GLU A 429 -2.13 9.00 -12.42
N PHE A 430 -3.04 8.41 -11.64
CA PHE A 430 -2.92 7.02 -11.20
C PHE A 430 -4.02 6.06 -11.68
N ILE A 431 -4.99 6.47 -12.53
CA ILE A 431 -6.02 5.55 -13.05
C ILE A 431 -5.44 4.30 -13.76
N SER A 432 -4.22 4.38 -14.29
CA SER A 432 -3.49 3.26 -14.92
C SER A 432 -2.78 2.33 -13.93
N ASP A 433 -2.68 2.68 -12.64
CA ASP A 433 -2.09 1.80 -11.62
C ASP A 433 -3.11 0.77 -11.11
N LYS A 434 -2.67 -0.48 -10.97
CA LYS A 434 -3.55 -1.59 -10.57
C LYS A 434 -4.12 -1.39 -9.16
N TYR A 435 -3.28 -1.01 -8.20
CA TYR A 435 -3.67 -0.91 -6.79
C TYR A 435 -4.61 0.30 -6.60
N TYR A 436 -4.34 1.37 -7.34
CA TYR A 436 -5.21 2.53 -7.40
C TYR A 436 -6.60 2.21 -7.96
N GLN A 437 -6.68 1.46 -9.07
CA GLN A 437 -7.96 0.92 -9.56
C GLN A 437 -8.64 0.05 -8.50
N GLN A 438 -7.90 -0.84 -7.81
CA GLN A 438 -8.45 -1.66 -6.73
C GLN A 438 -9.02 -0.85 -5.57
N VAL A 439 -8.52 0.36 -5.23
CA VAL A 439 -9.15 1.21 -4.21
C VAL A 439 -10.55 1.66 -4.62
N ILE A 440 -10.72 2.09 -5.87
CA ILE A 440 -12.03 2.54 -6.38
C ILE A 440 -12.98 1.33 -6.51
N ILE A 441 -12.49 0.24 -7.11
CA ILE A 441 -13.23 -1.03 -7.26
C ILE A 441 -13.61 -1.61 -5.90
N GLY A 442 -12.82 -1.42 -4.85
CA GLY A 442 -13.12 -1.85 -3.49
C GLY A 442 -14.32 -1.14 -2.84
N VAL A 443 -14.81 -0.05 -3.41
CA VAL A 443 -16.09 0.60 -3.01
C VAL A 443 -17.22 0.26 -3.99
N LEU A 444 -16.91 0.20 -5.30
CA LEU A 444 -17.88 -0.16 -6.34
C LEU A 444 -18.34 -1.62 -6.20
N GLN A 445 -17.42 -2.55 -5.96
CA GLN A 445 -17.64 -4.00 -5.94
C GLN A 445 -16.93 -4.63 -4.72
N PRO A 446 -17.34 -4.31 -3.49
CA PRO A 446 -16.69 -4.76 -2.26
C PRO A 446 -16.71 -6.29 -2.14
N ARG A 447 -15.67 -6.86 -1.53
CA ARG A 447 -15.47 -8.31 -1.33
C ARG A 447 -15.52 -9.20 -2.58
N SER A 448 -15.58 -8.63 -3.78
CA SER A 448 -15.70 -9.40 -5.02
C SER A 448 -14.46 -10.27 -5.25
N LYS A 449 -14.66 -11.60 -5.27
CA LYS A 449 -13.63 -12.62 -5.56
C LYS A 449 -13.01 -12.50 -6.97
N ARG A 450 -13.55 -11.62 -7.83
CA ARG A 450 -12.95 -11.24 -9.12
C ARG A 450 -11.74 -10.30 -8.95
N TYR A 451 -11.69 -9.53 -7.86
CA TYR A 451 -10.73 -8.43 -7.66
C TYR A 451 -9.83 -8.57 -6.42
N PHE A 452 -10.16 -9.47 -5.48
CA PHE A 452 -9.42 -9.70 -4.23
C PHE A 452 -9.20 -11.21 -3.99
N ILE A 453 -8.01 -11.57 -3.51
CA ILE A 453 -7.66 -12.98 -3.18
C ILE A 453 -8.18 -13.38 -1.78
N ALA A 454 -8.13 -14.68 -1.46
CA ALA A 454 -8.69 -15.21 -0.22
C ALA A 454 -8.10 -14.57 1.05
N GLU A 455 -6.78 -14.33 1.04
CA GLU A 455 -6.00 -13.72 2.10
C GLU A 455 -6.34 -12.23 2.30
N GLU A 456 -6.75 -11.55 1.23
CA GLU A 456 -7.18 -10.14 1.26
C GLU A 456 -8.61 -10.02 1.81
N LEU A 457 -9.49 -10.95 1.42
CA LEU A 457 -10.85 -11.07 1.96
C LEU A 457 -10.86 -11.49 3.43
N GLU A 458 -9.99 -12.41 3.84
CA GLU A 458 -9.80 -12.79 5.25
C GLU A 458 -9.32 -11.61 6.10
N ALA A 459 -8.44 -10.76 5.56
CA ALA A 459 -8.03 -9.52 6.23
C ALA A 459 -9.17 -8.50 6.32
N PHE A 460 -10.10 -8.44 5.37
CA PHE A 460 -11.24 -7.51 5.44
C PHE A 460 -12.26 -7.88 6.52
N GLU A 461 -12.49 -9.18 6.78
CA GLU A 461 -13.42 -9.66 7.80
C GLU A 461 -12.77 -9.85 9.19
N ALA A 462 -11.51 -9.45 9.38
CA ALA A 462 -10.75 -9.64 10.62
C ALA A 462 -11.43 -8.98 11.84
N LEU A 463 -11.87 -9.80 12.81
CA LEU A 463 -12.61 -9.40 14.02
C LEU A 463 -13.86 -8.54 13.74
N LYS A 464 -14.52 -8.77 12.59
CA LYS A 464 -15.73 -8.03 12.17
C LYS A 464 -16.90 -8.26 13.13
N GLU A 465 -17.01 -9.45 13.69
CA GLU A 465 -17.95 -9.83 14.75
C GLU A 465 -17.79 -9.02 16.05
N HIS A 466 -16.70 -8.28 16.19
CA HIS A 466 -16.43 -7.36 17.30
C HIS A 466 -16.31 -5.89 16.85
N THR A 467 -16.80 -5.57 15.64
CA THR A 467 -16.70 -4.21 15.10
C THR A 467 -17.54 -3.21 15.91
N SER A 468 -16.98 -2.03 16.22
CA SER A 468 -17.73 -0.91 16.80
C SER A 468 -18.71 -0.24 15.81
N SER A 469 -18.81 -0.75 14.59
CA SER A 469 -19.61 -0.19 13.49
C SER A 469 -21.11 -0.34 13.77
N LYS A 470 -21.90 0.68 13.45
CA LYS A 470 -23.38 0.66 13.65
C LYS A 470 -24.17 0.90 12.37
N LYS A 471 -23.56 1.45 11.32
CA LYS A 471 -24.22 1.62 10.01
C LYS A 471 -24.23 0.28 9.23
N PRO A 472 -25.34 -0.12 8.59
CA PRO A 472 -25.35 -1.24 7.66
C PRO A 472 -24.36 -1.04 6.50
N GLU A 473 -23.84 -2.13 5.94
CA GLU A 473 -22.78 -2.07 4.91
C GLU A 473 -23.32 -1.50 3.59
N GLU A 474 -24.57 -1.81 3.28
CA GLU A 474 -25.35 -1.37 2.12
C GLU A 474 -25.58 0.14 2.18
N VAL A 475 -25.99 0.65 3.36
CA VAL A 475 -26.23 2.08 3.61
C VAL A 475 -24.91 2.85 3.52
N ARG A 476 -23.82 2.33 4.12
CA ARG A 476 -22.49 2.94 4.02
C ARG A 476 -22.02 2.98 2.57
N ARG A 477 -22.18 1.89 1.81
CA ARG A 477 -21.84 1.83 0.38
C ARG A 477 -22.66 2.82 -0.44
N ALA A 478 -23.98 2.89 -0.26
CA ALA A 478 -24.84 3.83 -0.99
C ALA A 478 -24.42 5.31 -0.77
N GLU A 479 -24.03 5.68 0.46
CA GLU A 479 -23.48 7.02 0.75
C GLU A 479 -22.15 7.29 0.04
N LEU A 480 -21.28 6.27 -0.10
CA LEU A 480 -19.98 6.38 -0.77
C LEU A 480 -20.12 6.38 -2.31
N LEU A 481 -21.04 5.59 -2.87
CA LEU A 481 -21.38 5.59 -4.31
C LEU A 481 -21.88 6.97 -4.75
N LYS A 482 -22.75 7.60 -3.96
CA LYS A 482 -23.20 9.01 -4.15
C LYS A 482 -22.07 10.04 -4.07
N CYS A 483 -20.87 9.66 -3.64
CA CYS A 483 -19.67 10.49 -3.64
C CYS A 483 -18.68 10.14 -4.75
N LEU A 484 -18.87 9.04 -5.48
CA LEU A 484 -17.94 8.50 -6.48
C LEU A 484 -18.51 8.43 -7.89
N LEU A 485 -19.76 8.00 -8.08
CA LEU A 485 -20.31 7.72 -9.41
C LEU A 485 -20.29 8.97 -10.32
N LYS A 486 -20.96 10.07 -9.93
CA LYS A 486 -20.99 11.32 -10.72
C LYS A 486 -19.60 11.89 -11.07
N PRO A 487 -18.61 11.94 -10.16
CA PRO A 487 -17.23 12.29 -10.52
C PRO A 487 -16.52 11.32 -11.46
N LEU A 488 -16.81 10.01 -11.38
CA LEU A 488 -16.21 9.00 -12.26
C LEU A 488 -16.84 9.02 -13.65
N GLU A 489 -18.16 9.20 -13.74
CA GLU A 489 -18.90 9.41 -15.00
C GLU A 489 -18.28 10.57 -15.80
N ALA A 490 -18.22 11.76 -15.21
CA ALA A 490 -17.64 12.95 -15.83
C ALA A 490 -16.14 12.82 -16.18
N PHE A 491 -15.39 11.98 -15.45
CA PHE A 491 -14.00 11.66 -15.79
C PHE A 491 -13.91 10.71 -17.00
N PHE A 492 -14.80 9.72 -17.09
CA PHE A 492 -14.82 8.78 -18.19
C PHE A 492 -15.36 9.40 -19.48
N GLU A 493 -16.39 10.23 -19.41
CA GLU A 493 -16.96 11.00 -20.54
C GLU A 493 -15.88 11.74 -21.35
N GLU A 494 -14.95 12.45 -20.69
CA GLU A 494 -13.94 13.27 -21.38
C GLU A 494 -13.01 12.47 -22.31
N ASN A 495 -12.87 11.15 -22.14
CA ASN A 495 -12.04 10.27 -22.98
C ASN A 495 -12.70 8.89 -23.25
N LEU A 496 -14.03 8.83 -23.32
CA LEU A 496 -14.77 7.56 -23.18
C LEU A 496 -14.40 6.50 -24.22
N SER A 497 -14.17 6.88 -25.47
CA SER A 497 -13.79 5.95 -26.55
C SER A 497 -12.48 5.21 -26.28
N TYR A 498 -11.50 5.84 -25.62
CA TYR A 498 -10.26 5.20 -25.20
C TYR A 498 -10.51 4.14 -24.11
N TYR A 499 -11.33 4.46 -23.11
CA TYR A 499 -11.64 3.53 -22.03
C TYR A 499 -12.59 2.39 -22.44
N LEU A 500 -13.41 2.58 -23.48
CA LEU A 500 -14.23 1.51 -24.09
C LEU A 500 -13.40 0.52 -24.92
N LEU A 501 -12.34 0.99 -25.58
CA LEU A 501 -11.32 0.12 -26.18
C LEU A 501 -10.58 -0.67 -25.09
N GLU A 502 -10.12 0.01 -24.05
CA GLU A 502 -9.23 -0.55 -23.01
C GLU A 502 -9.97 -1.05 -21.75
N ILE A 503 -11.25 -1.43 -21.88
CA ILE A 503 -12.18 -1.71 -20.77
C ILE A 503 -11.76 -2.86 -19.84
N ASN A 504 -10.87 -3.75 -20.30
CA ASN A 504 -10.28 -4.81 -19.47
C ASN A 504 -8.94 -4.42 -18.82
N LYS A 505 -8.25 -3.36 -19.30
CA LYS A 505 -7.05 -2.76 -18.68
C LYS A 505 -7.40 -1.70 -17.64
N ASN A 506 -8.49 -0.96 -17.85
CA ASN A 506 -9.09 -0.09 -16.84
C ASN A 506 -10.45 -0.65 -16.39
N GLN A 507 -10.40 -1.45 -15.31
CA GLN A 507 -11.58 -2.16 -14.82
C GLN A 507 -12.53 -1.25 -14.03
N VAL A 508 -12.13 0.00 -13.75
CA VAL A 508 -12.97 0.97 -13.04
C VAL A 508 -14.18 1.40 -13.89
N LEU A 509 -14.02 1.67 -15.20
CA LEU A 509 -15.18 2.00 -16.06
C LEU A 509 -16.20 0.86 -16.08
N LYS A 510 -15.73 -0.39 -16.20
CA LYS A 510 -16.60 -1.56 -16.10
C LYS A 510 -17.35 -1.58 -14.76
N CYS A 511 -16.66 -1.40 -13.64
CA CYS A 511 -17.31 -1.38 -12.33
C CYS A 511 -18.27 -0.20 -12.14
N VAL A 512 -18.01 0.97 -12.74
CA VAL A 512 -18.95 2.12 -12.75
C VAL A 512 -20.22 1.75 -13.51
N LEU A 513 -20.11 1.18 -14.71
CA LEU A 513 -21.27 0.73 -15.49
C LEU A 513 -22.06 -0.35 -14.73
N GLN A 514 -21.38 -1.32 -14.10
CA GLN A 514 -22.04 -2.34 -13.27
C GLN A 514 -22.79 -1.74 -12.07
N CYS A 515 -22.23 -0.70 -11.43
CA CYS A 515 -22.92 0.01 -10.35
C CYS A 515 -24.08 0.87 -10.85
N ILE A 516 -24.01 1.43 -12.05
CA ILE A 516 -25.12 2.19 -12.68
C ILE A 516 -26.29 1.26 -12.99
N ILE A 517 -26.04 0.02 -13.43
CA ILE A 517 -27.09 -0.99 -13.52
C ILE A 517 -27.64 -1.30 -12.12
N GLU A 518 -26.78 -1.58 -11.14
CA GLU A 518 -27.19 -1.97 -9.79
C GLU A 518 -28.02 -0.92 -9.02
N VAL A 519 -27.79 0.39 -9.23
CA VAL A 519 -28.62 1.45 -8.63
C VAL A 519 -29.82 1.86 -9.49
N GLY A 520 -29.99 1.21 -10.65
CA GLY A 520 -30.95 1.58 -11.69
C GLY A 520 -30.37 2.60 -12.68
N CYS A 521 -30.49 2.30 -13.98
CA CYS A 521 -30.07 3.16 -15.09
C CYS A 521 -31.05 4.35 -15.30
N GLY A 522 -31.33 5.11 -14.24
CA GLY A 522 -32.24 6.25 -14.26
C GLY A 522 -31.65 7.49 -14.94
N VAL A 523 -32.51 8.51 -15.13
CA VAL A 523 -32.21 9.77 -15.84
C VAL A 523 -30.89 10.42 -15.39
N GLU A 524 -30.52 10.29 -14.11
CA GLU A 524 -29.27 10.88 -13.62
C GLU A 524 -28.01 10.27 -14.26
N HIS A 525 -28.02 9.01 -14.68
CA HIS A 525 -26.87 8.32 -15.29
C HIS A 525 -26.94 8.29 -16.83
N GLN A 526 -27.97 8.88 -17.44
CA GLN A 526 -28.22 8.78 -18.89
C GLN A 526 -27.07 9.36 -19.73
N ASP A 527 -26.44 10.47 -19.31
CA ASP A 527 -25.39 11.16 -20.08
C ASP A 527 -24.20 10.23 -20.44
N LEU A 528 -23.66 9.49 -19.46
CA LEU A 528 -22.58 8.52 -19.69
C LEU A 528 -23.04 7.36 -20.58
N ILE A 529 -24.30 6.91 -20.43
CA ILE A 529 -24.85 5.76 -21.17
C ILE A 529 -25.10 6.12 -22.64
N ASP A 530 -25.65 7.31 -22.91
CA ASP A 530 -25.85 7.83 -24.27
C ASP A 530 -24.52 8.12 -24.96
N GLU A 531 -23.55 8.75 -24.27
CA GLU A 531 -22.21 8.97 -24.84
C GLU A 531 -21.45 7.64 -25.03
N MET A 532 -21.63 6.65 -24.16
CA MET A 532 -21.10 5.29 -24.36
C MET A 532 -21.65 4.69 -25.65
N PHE A 533 -22.98 4.70 -25.84
CA PHE A 533 -23.57 4.14 -27.05
C PHE A 533 -23.19 4.93 -28.30
N ARG A 534 -23.11 6.26 -28.22
CA ARG A 534 -22.65 7.15 -29.31
C ARG A 534 -21.23 6.81 -29.76
N GLN A 535 -20.29 6.62 -28.82
CA GLN A 535 -18.94 6.16 -29.16
C GLN A 535 -18.94 4.70 -29.63
N ALA A 536 -19.81 3.85 -29.08
CA ALA A 536 -19.84 2.43 -29.43
C ALA A 536 -20.42 2.11 -30.81
N ILE A 537 -21.32 2.95 -31.35
CA ILE A 537 -21.85 2.85 -32.74
C ILE A 537 -21.01 3.62 -33.76
N LYS A 538 -20.00 4.37 -33.32
CA LYS A 538 -19.15 5.18 -34.22
C LYS A 538 -18.48 4.28 -35.25
N LYS A 539 -18.75 4.54 -36.54
CA LYS A 539 -18.11 3.81 -37.64
C LYS A 539 -16.60 4.05 -37.63
N GLU A 540 -15.87 3.02 -38.03
CA GLU A 540 -14.40 3.00 -38.05
C GLU A 540 -13.69 3.21 -36.69
N ALA A 541 -14.40 3.02 -35.56
CA ALA A 541 -13.85 3.31 -34.23
C ALA A 541 -12.74 2.36 -33.75
N TYR A 542 -12.61 1.15 -34.33
CA TYR A 542 -11.48 0.25 -34.07
C TYR A 542 -11.18 -0.64 -35.28
N GLU A 543 -9.97 -1.20 -35.31
CA GLU A 543 -9.51 -2.17 -36.31
C GLU A 543 -9.80 -3.61 -35.85
N LYS A 544 -10.43 -4.42 -36.71
CA LYS A 544 -10.69 -5.85 -36.49
C LYS A 544 -9.44 -6.66 -36.83
N GLU A 545 -9.42 -7.91 -36.37
CA GLU A 545 -8.52 -8.93 -36.92
C GLU A 545 -8.72 -9.02 -38.44
N GLY A 546 -7.70 -8.65 -39.21
CA GLY A 546 -7.74 -8.58 -40.68
C GLY A 546 -7.77 -7.17 -41.29
N GLY A 547 -7.71 -6.10 -40.49
CA GLY A 547 -7.55 -4.72 -40.98
C GLY A 547 -8.83 -4.00 -41.41
N GLU A 548 -9.96 -4.72 -41.51
CA GLU A 548 -11.28 -4.08 -41.59
C GLU A 548 -11.55 -3.26 -40.33
N LYS A 549 -12.13 -2.06 -40.45
CA LYS A 549 -12.56 -1.28 -39.29
C LYS A 549 -14.01 -1.60 -38.89
N GLY A 550 -14.40 -1.35 -37.64
CA GLY A 550 -15.73 -1.66 -37.11
C GLY A 550 -16.23 -0.71 -36.00
N ILE A 551 -17.46 -0.96 -35.54
CA ILE A 551 -18.10 -0.27 -34.40
C ILE A 551 -17.74 -0.97 -33.08
N LEU A 552 -17.50 -0.23 -31.98
CA LEU A 552 -17.01 -0.82 -30.73
C LEU A 552 -17.99 -1.83 -30.10
N LEU A 553 -19.28 -1.81 -30.43
CA LEU A 553 -20.20 -2.89 -30.05
C LEU A 553 -19.70 -4.30 -30.47
N GLY A 554 -18.87 -4.38 -31.52
CA GLY A 554 -18.20 -5.61 -31.97
C GLY A 554 -16.81 -5.85 -31.37
N HIS A 555 -16.28 -4.95 -30.52
CA HIS A 555 -14.95 -5.08 -29.93
C HIS A 555 -14.88 -6.31 -29.01
N GLN A 556 -13.74 -7.01 -29.01
CA GLN A 556 -13.58 -8.33 -28.40
C GLN A 556 -13.86 -8.36 -26.88
N ASP A 557 -13.66 -7.23 -26.21
CA ASP A 557 -13.86 -7.07 -24.77
C ASP A 557 -15.19 -6.36 -24.46
N LEU A 558 -15.52 -5.27 -25.18
CA LEU A 558 -16.72 -4.48 -24.90
C LEU A 558 -18.01 -5.28 -25.12
N HIS A 559 -18.11 -6.11 -26.17
CA HIS A 559 -19.32 -6.92 -26.40
C HIS A 559 -19.60 -7.90 -25.24
N ARG A 560 -18.56 -8.34 -24.52
CA ARG A 560 -18.70 -9.20 -23.33
C ARG A 560 -19.17 -8.40 -22.12
N VAL A 561 -18.64 -7.18 -21.93
CA VAL A 561 -19.09 -6.30 -20.83
C VAL A 561 -20.55 -5.89 -21.05
N LEU A 562 -20.93 -5.45 -22.25
CA LEU A 562 -22.33 -5.10 -22.56
C LEU A 562 -23.28 -6.30 -22.40
N LYS A 563 -22.84 -7.51 -22.76
CA LYS A 563 -23.58 -8.76 -22.48
C LYS A 563 -23.68 -9.06 -20.98
N GLU A 564 -22.60 -8.90 -20.21
CA GLU A 564 -22.62 -9.04 -18.74
C GLU A 564 -23.55 -8.01 -18.08
N LEU A 565 -23.68 -6.78 -18.62
CA LEU A 565 -24.58 -5.74 -18.10
C LEU A 565 -26.07 -6.04 -18.37
N VAL A 566 -26.42 -6.48 -19.59
CA VAL A 566 -27.79 -6.97 -19.90
C VAL A 566 -28.16 -8.14 -18.98
N LYS A 567 -27.23 -9.09 -18.80
CA LYS A 567 -27.41 -10.22 -17.89
C LYS A 567 -27.63 -9.75 -16.45
N GLN A 568 -26.83 -8.80 -15.97
CA GLN A 568 -26.92 -8.27 -14.61
C GLN A 568 -28.28 -7.60 -14.37
N GLU A 569 -28.76 -6.77 -15.29
CA GLU A 569 -30.01 -6.00 -15.13
C GLU A 569 -31.24 -6.90 -14.95
N ARG A 570 -31.34 -8.00 -15.69
CA ARG A 570 -32.46 -8.96 -15.55
C ARG A 570 -32.35 -9.90 -14.34
N GLU A 571 -31.14 -10.09 -13.80
CA GLU A 571 -30.90 -10.94 -12.62
C GLU A 571 -31.02 -10.18 -11.29
N GLN A 572 -31.11 -8.84 -11.33
CA GLN A 572 -31.27 -7.98 -10.15
C GLN A 572 -32.73 -7.59 -9.92
N GLU A 573 -33.19 -7.66 -8.67
CA GLU A 573 -34.62 -7.56 -8.34
C GLU A 573 -35.23 -6.20 -8.61
N ASP A 574 -34.50 -5.11 -8.32
CA ASP A 574 -34.98 -3.75 -8.51
C ASP A 574 -35.00 -3.31 -10.00
N THR A 575 -34.25 -3.99 -10.87
CA THR A 575 -34.09 -3.58 -12.28
C THR A 575 -34.73 -4.49 -13.31
N LYS A 576 -34.98 -5.76 -12.98
CA LYS A 576 -35.68 -6.73 -13.85
C LYS A 576 -37.07 -6.26 -14.30
N GLU A 577 -37.69 -5.35 -13.54
CA GLU A 577 -39.02 -4.78 -13.85
C GLU A 577 -38.98 -3.60 -14.82
N THR A 578 -37.87 -2.86 -14.89
CA THR A 578 -37.74 -1.66 -15.74
C THR A 578 -36.94 -1.93 -17.01
N LEU A 579 -35.89 -2.76 -16.92
CA LEU A 579 -35.02 -3.15 -18.04
C LEU A 579 -34.52 -1.93 -18.84
N THR A 580 -34.26 -0.80 -18.18
CA THR A 580 -34.00 0.50 -18.82
C THR A 580 -32.76 0.45 -19.72
N PHE A 581 -31.69 -0.20 -19.28
CA PHE A 581 -30.48 -0.42 -20.07
C PHE A 581 -30.72 -1.40 -21.21
N SER A 582 -31.42 -2.52 -20.96
CA SER A 582 -31.74 -3.55 -21.95
C SER A 582 -32.66 -3.03 -23.07
N ASN A 583 -33.61 -2.14 -22.74
CA ASN A 583 -34.42 -1.40 -23.69
C ASN A 583 -33.58 -0.43 -24.53
N THR A 584 -32.66 0.30 -23.88
CA THR A 584 -31.77 1.28 -24.53
C THR A 584 -30.83 0.58 -25.50
N ILE A 585 -30.10 -0.46 -25.06
CA ILE A 585 -29.19 -1.22 -25.91
C ILE A 585 -29.95 -2.00 -26.99
N GLY A 586 -31.14 -2.53 -26.71
CA GLY A 586 -32.02 -3.13 -27.72
C GLY A 586 -32.36 -2.14 -28.84
N SER A 587 -32.76 -0.91 -28.49
CA SER A 587 -32.99 0.17 -29.45
C SER A 587 -31.74 0.51 -30.27
N VAL A 588 -30.58 0.61 -29.63
CA VAL A 588 -29.29 0.90 -30.29
C VAL A 588 -28.88 -0.23 -31.24
N LEU A 589 -29.02 -1.49 -30.83
CA LEU A 589 -28.70 -2.67 -31.66
C LEU A 589 -29.61 -2.74 -32.89
N LEU A 590 -30.92 -2.52 -32.75
CA LEU A 590 -31.87 -2.53 -33.85
C LEU A 590 -31.66 -1.36 -34.83
N LYS A 591 -31.25 -0.18 -34.36
CA LYS A 591 -30.90 0.98 -35.21
C LYS A 591 -29.62 0.75 -36.04
N ASN A 592 -28.74 -0.16 -35.61
CA ASN A 592 -27.44 -0.43 -36.24
C ASN A 592 -27.34 -1.90 -36.73
N PHE A 593 -28.48 -2.50 -37.11
CA PHE A 593 -28.67 -3.94 -37.24
C PHE A 593 -27.62 -4.66 -38.12
N ASP A 594 -27.31 -4.12 -39.30
CA ASP A 594 -26.35 -4.71 -40.23
C ASP A 594 -24.93 -4.75 -39.65
N ASP A 595 -24.45 -3.65 -39.05
CA ASP A 595 -23.14 -3.59 -38.40
C ASP A 595 -23.09 -4.49 -37.14
N VAL A 596 -24.24 -4.71 -36.49
CA VAL A 596 -24.38 -5.61 -35.33
C VAL A 596 -24.26 -7.08 -35.72
N ILE A 597 -25.02 -7.54 -36.72
CA ILE A 597 -24.99 -8.96 -37.14
C ILE A 597 -23.72 -9.33 -37.92
N ARG A 598 -23.02 -8.34 -38.51
CA ARG A 598 -21.68 -8.52 -39.12
C ARG A 598 -20.53 -8.50 -38.10
N SER A 599 -20.79 -8.36 -36.80
CA SER A 599 -19.75 -8.24 -35.76
C SER A 599 -20.06 -9.08 -34.51
N ARG A 600 -19.18 -9.00 -33.50
CA ARG A 600 -19.39 -9.72 -32.22
C ARG A 600 -20.58 -9.17 -31.41
N ALA A 601 -21.13 -8.01 -31.78
CA ALA A 601 -22.33 -7.42 -31.17
C ALA A 601 -23.57 -8.34 -31.28
N VAL A 602 -23.61 -9.23 -32.27
CA VAL A 602 -24.65 -10.27 -32.41
C VAL A 602 -24.82 -11.12 -31.15
N PHE A 603 -23.78 -11.29 -30.31
CA PHE A 603 -23.87 -12.03 -29.04
C PHE A 603 -24.56 -11.24 -27.91
N ILE A 604 -24.72 -9.92 -28.05
CA ILE A 604 -25.55 -9.08 -27.19
C ILE A 604 -27.02 -9.22 -27.61
N LEU A 605 -27.28 -9.17 -28.93
CA LEU A 605 -28.61 -9.40 -29.49
C LEU A 605 -29.16 -10.80 -29.15
N LEU A 606 -28.28 -11.82 -29.16
CA LEU A 606 -28.61 -13.16 -28.69
C LEU A 606 -28.99 -13.19 -27.21
N GLU A 607 -28.23 -12.53 -26.33
CA GLU A 607 -28.52 -12.49 -24.88
C GLU A 607 -29.90 -11.87 -24.59
N LEU A 608 -30.33 -10.89 -25.39
CA LEU A 608 -31.68 -10.32 -25.30
C LEU A 608 -32.76 -11.33 -25.76
N ILE A 609 -32.51 -12.09 -26.82
CA ILE A 609 -33.47 -13.09 -27.37
C ILE A 609 -33.57 -14.36 -26.51
N GLU A 610 -32.51 -14.72 -25.80
CA GLU A 610 -32.41 -15.97 -25.03
C GLU A 610 -33.24 -16.00 -23.73
N HIS A 611 -33.80 -14.86 -23.30
CA HIS A 611 -34.45 -14.66 -22.01
C HIS A 611 -35.80 -13.96 -22.18
N GLU A 612 -36.89 -14.55 -21.69
CA GLU A 612 -38.26 -14.10 -21.96
C GLU A 612 -38.52 -12.65 -21.51
N GLU A 613 -37.85 -12.21 -20.45
CA GLU A 613 -37.87 -10.85 -19.88
C GLU A 613 -37.42 -9.81 -20.92
N THR A 614 -36.37 -10.11 -21.68
CA THR A 614 -35.74 -9.18 -22.65
C THR A 614 -36.11 -9.47 -24.11
N LYS A 615 -36.61 -10.66 -24.42
CA LYS A 615 -36.90 -11.16 -25.77
C LYS A 615 -37.91 -10.31 -26.51
N ALA A 616 -38.92 -9.81 -25.79
CA ALA A 616 -39.94 -8.91 -26.34
C ALA A 616 -39.35 -7.60 -26.93
N ILE A 617 -38.24 -7.11 -26.38
CA ILE A 617 -37.58 -5.84 -26.79
C ILE A 617 -37.10 -5.90 -28.24
N VAL A 618 -36.69 -7.09 -28.73
CA VAL A 618 -36.02 -7.22 -30.03
C VAL A 618 -36.66 -8.23 -30.99
N LEU A 619 -37.29 -9.31 -30.51
CA LEU A 619 -37.62 -10.48 -31.33
C LEU A 619 -38.43 -10.15 -32.59
N SER A 620 -39.51 -9.37 -32.47
CA SER A 620 -40.38 -9.02 -33.60
C SER A 620 -39.63 -8.31 -34.73
N GLN A 621 -38.68 -7.42 -34.39
CA GLN A 621 -37.92 -6.67 -35.38
C GLN A 621 -36.79 -7.51 -36.01
N VAL A 622 -36.21 -8.44 -35.25
CA VAL A 622 -35.22 -9.40 -35.77
C VAL A 622 -35.88 -10.41 -36.72
N GLN A 623 -37.07 -10.93 -36.37
CA GLN A 623 -37.84 -11.85 -37.23
C GLN A 623 -38.19 -11.22 -38.59
N LYS A 624 -38.64 -9.96 -38.62
CA LYS A 624 -38.89 -9.21 -39.87
C LYS A 624 -37.65 -9.13 -40.78
N ASN A 625 -36.46 -9.14 -40.19
CA ASN A 625 -35.19 -9.07 -40.92
C ASN A 625 -34.55 -10.43 -41.24
N LYS A 626 -35.25 -11.56 -41.04
CA LYS A 626 -34.72 -12.92 -41.26
C LYS A 626 -34.02 -13.12 -42.62
N LYS A 627 -34.58 -12.57 -43.71
CA LYS A 627 -33.96 -12.58 -45.06
C LYS A 627 -32.58 -11.89 -45.12
N THR A 628 -32.39 -10.80 -44.37
CA THR A 628 -31.11 -10.07 -44.26
C THR A 628 -30.08 -10.92 -43.49
N ILE A 629 -30.51 -11.57 -42.42
CA ILE A 629 -29.67 -12.48 -41.61
C ILE A 629 -29.23 -13.69 -42.46
N GLU A 630 -30.14 -14.28 -43.24
CA GLU A 630 -29.85 -15.37 -44.19
C GLU A 630 -28.87 -14.94 -45.29
N LYS A 631 -29.01 -13.73 -45.83
CA LYS A 631 -28.05 -13.16 -46.79
C LYS A 631 -26.65 -13.05 -46.18
N ILE A 632 -26.55 -12.44 -45.01
CA ILE A 632 -25.25 -12.19 -44.35
C ILE A 632 -24.63 -13.49 -43.83
N ARG A 633 -25.43 -14.53 -43.51
CA ARG A 633 -24.92 -15.89 -43.26
C ARG A 633 -24.24 -16.51 -44.48
N LYS A 634 -24.68 -16.21 -45.71
CA LYS A 634 -24.02 -16.65 -46.95
C LYS A 634 -22.74 -15.85 -47.21
N GLU A 635 -22.73 -14.56 -46.91
CA GLU A 635 -21.54 -13.69 -46.99
C GLU A 635 -20.47 -14.07 -45.93
N LEU A 636 -20.89 -14.45 -44.72
CA LEU A 636 -20.02 -14.76 -43.56
C LEU A 636 -20.27 -16.19 -43.01
N PRO A 637 -19.97 -17.27 -43.77
CA PRO A 637 -20.31 -18.64 -43.39
C PRO A 637 -19.60 -19.15 -42.13
N LYS A 638 -18.49 -18.52 -41.73
CA LYS A 638 -17.76 -18.84 -40.48
C LYS A 638 -18.30 -18.12 -39.24
N ALA A 639 -19.24 -17.17 -39.38
CA ALA A 639 -19.77 -16.39 -38.27
C ALA A 639 -20.78 -17.18 -37.43
N LYS A 640 -20.31 -17.84 -36.36
CA LYS A 640 -21.14 -18.66 -35.44
C LYS A 640 -22.31 -17.90 -34.81
N GLY A 641 -22.17 -16.60 -34.51
CA GLY A 641 -23.24 -15.81 -33.91
C GLY A 641 -24.48 -15.70 -34.80
N ILE A 642 -24.30 -15.53 -36.11
CA ILE A 642 -25.39 -15.49 -37.09
C ILE A 642 -26.08 -16.86 -37.21
N GLU A 643 -25.32 -17.95 -37.11
CA GLU A 643 -25.86 -19.32 -37.10
C GLU A 643 -26.77 -19.57 -35.89
N ILE A 644 -26.33 -19.15 -34.70
CA ILE A 644 -27.09 -19.29 -33.46
C ILE A 644 -28.34 -18.38 -33.51
N LEU A 645 -28.23 -17.20 -34.12
CA LEU A 645 -29.36 -16.29 -34.32
C LEU A 645 -30.43 -16.90 -35.23
N LEU A 646 -30.05 -17.47 -36.37
CA LEU A 646 -30.99 -18.17 -37.27
C LEU A 646 -31.60 -19.42 -36.64
N LYS A 647 -30.92 -20.07 -35.69
CA LYS A 647 -31.46 -21.20 -34.91
C LYS A 647 -32.47 -20.80 -33.83
N LYS A 648 -32.75 -19.49 -33.63
CA LYS A 648 -33.70 -18.95 -32.64
C LYS A 648 -34.82 -18.10 -33.28
N LEU A 649 -35.00 -18.17 -34.61
CA LEU A 649 -35.93 -17.35 -35.41
C LEU A 649 -36.77 -18.19 -36.37
#